data_AF-A0A939YP96-F1
#
_entry.id   AF-A0A939YP96-F1
#
_cell.length_a   1.000
_cell.length_b   1.000
_cell.length_c   1.000
_cell.angle_alpha   90.00
_cell.angle_beta   90.00
_cell.angle_gamma   90.00
#
_symmetry.space_group_name_H-M   'P 1'
#
loop_
_entity.id
_entity.type
_entity.pdbx_description
1 polymer ?
#
loop_
_entity_poly.entity_id
_entity_poly.type
_entity_poly.pdbx_seq_one_letter_code
_entity_poly.pdbx_strand_id
1 'polypeptide(L)'
;MSDKTMKKRIAAAVFAAVMSASCAAGTFAGTAPVYQGSILSAQAAAASVSVAATAGYGEGMYATWSPVTGASGYNVYVDGVQLDSMLIRQYPGYFRADAVGLKAGSHTMKIVPVISGREDTSKAAETKATAYAHDRSGYGFIGGSSSGAYNDDGTLKSGAAVIYVTNATKDSVTVTLPDKKGTATSLTGIQNIITNLKSNTKVQAVCIRVIGNITDPSVLNKGDLYIDTATCGLTIEGIGNDATFNGFGLVMKNSSNVEVRNIGFMNCNSSEGDDCGLQQGNDHIWVHNCDFFYGDAGSDADQAKGDGALDTKTSTYVTHSYNHFWDNGKCNLQGMKSETAENYITYHHNWYDHSDSRHPRIRTCTVHIYNNYYDGNAKYGVGVTMGASAFVENNYFRNCKYPMLISGQGSDVATGGTFSGEPGGVIKSFGNYIEGAKAYITQKDSSSDFDAYEASSRTEQVPGSVKAKDGGTSYSNFDTSSGFYKYTPDAASDVPAIVKAKAGRVDGGDFKWQFDNAADDESYAVNAALKSALTSYKDSITAIGSGFKEDNTPSPVVTTTTPVAVTTVPVTAAPVTTQAPVTEAAPVTGSDVIYASPDGGGDGRTMQSPTDVVSAIKAVPAGGTVYLLDGTYRLSQTILIEQSNSGTDGRYKTLSAYPGAKPVLDFSAMEFGASNRGFVLDGSYWHFYNFAVTGAGDNGILLSGNHNKIELMKLYGNRDTGLQISRYRTDAGSISDWPSYNLVLNCTSFNNLDTDNEEDADGFAAKLTCGEGNVFDGCMAYNNSDDGWDLFAKTETGPIGTVTIKNCIAFRNGRTETSQLHPQNDGNGFKLGGSGVGSPHQVINCLAFENLHCGFTDNNNPKLAKLINCTAVNNGEDSKPNFSAYRCSSPGATFQNLISAYVGGRSLGESDKFYGTISDSVVIDSGKTYQIGSAYTTANNGVKGGGTVINNLSASDFTSITVPKVGTDFHTAWRDANGNISNGHVFETVSGTYYKMGYRLDSSSAPVSTTPVQTQAPTQPSQPTVTTAAPSVPVSDGYVHNFTASGTSSSFYTISGNLSTSKGTASYNGLTLTQCLKMETATSITFNAPAAGKLTLVFGEAAGNAKIDGTKLTAENGVLTADLSAGSHTITKADSCNLFYMVFTPSGASASEETTVQQPTAAPATTTAAAQRRPGDANDDGTVNVADAVAVLQFVANQTKYPLTATGAANADCDGTAGITGSDAIMIQKMDAGII
;
A
#
# COMPACT_ATOMS: atom_id res chain seq x y z
N MET A 1 -54.76 -18.13 41.06
CA MET A 1 -54.72 -19.56 40.68
C MET A 1 -53.86 -19.71 39.43
N SER A 2 -52.90 -20.64 39.52
CA SER A 2 -51.86 -21.11 38.59
C SER A 2 -51.57 -20.38 37.27
N ASP A 3 -50.34 -19.87 37.21
CA ASP A 3 -49.55 -19.67 36.00
C ASP A 3 -48.94 -21.02 35.55
N LYS A 4 -49.52 -21.62 34.51
CA LYS A 4 -49.02 -22.82 33.83
C LYS A 4 -48.59 -22.53 32.38
N THR A 5 -48.57 -21.26 31.97
CA THR A 5 -48.29 -20.89 30.58
C THR A 5 -46.90 -20.26 30.43
N MET A 6 -46.27 -19.77 31.51
CA MET A 6 -44.89 -19.27 31.49
C MET A 6 -43.82 -20.40 31.52
N LYS A 7 -44.18 -21.62 31.94
CA LYS A 7 -43.23 -22.75 32.06
C LYS A 7 -42.89 -23.50 30.77
N LYS A 8 -43.60 -23.28 29.66
CA LYS A 8 -43.23 -23.87 28.35
C LYS A 8 -42.29 -23.01 27.51
N ARG A 9 -42.01 -21.76 27.90
CA ARG A 9 -41.04 -20.88 27.22
C ARG A 9 -39.68 -20.82 27.90
N ILE A 10 -39.56 -21.30 29.14
CA ILE A 10 -38.28 -21.34 29.87
C ILE A 10 -37.51 -22.66 29.63
N ALA A 11 -38.16 -23.71 29.12
CA ALA A 11 -37.49 -25.00 28.84
C ALA A 11 -36.75 -25.06 27.49
N ALA A 12 -36.90 -24.07 26.60
CA ALA A 12 -36.17 -24.00 25.33
C ALA A 12 -34.92 -23.09 25.37
N ALA A 13 -34.74 -22.33 26.46
CA ALA A 13 -33.56 -21.47 26.65
C ALA A 13 -32.46 -22.12 27.53
N VAL A 14 -32.67 -23.35 28.01
CA VAL A 14 -31.71 -24.07 28.88
C VAL A 14 -30.89 -25.13 28.10
N PHE A 15 -31.08 -25.26 26.78
CA PHE A 15 -30.28 -26.18 25.96
C PHE A 15 -29.15 -25.52 25.15
N ALA A 16 -28.87 -24.23 25.38
CA ALA A 16 -27.75 -23.52 24.75
C ALA A 16 -26.68 -23.02 25.75
N ALA A 17 -26.79 -23.38 27.03
CA ALA A 17 -25.88 -22.92 28.09
C ALA A 17 -25.10 -24.04 28.80
N VAL A 18 -25.01 -25.25 28.22
CA VAL A 18 -24.31 -26.42 28.82
C VAL A 18 -23.17 -26.96 27.94
N MET A 19 -22.64 -26.17 26.99
CA MET A 19 -21.43 -26.53 26.23
C MET A 19 -20.29 -25.50 26.34
N SER A 20 -20.20 -24.79 27.47
CA SER A 20 -19.06 -23.93 27.79
C SER A 20 -18.57 -24.08 29.24
N ALA A 21 -18.97 -25.16 29.93
CA ALA A 21 -18.50 -25.51 31.26
C ALA A 21 -17.79 -26.86 31.28
N SER A 22 -16.71 -27.00 30.49
CA SER A 22 -15.75 -28.10 30.67
C SER A 22 -14.38 -27.83 30.03
N CYS A 23 -13.80 -26.64 30.26
CA CYS A 23 -12.35 -26.39 30.08
C CYS A 23 -11.87 -25.33 31.10
N ALA A 24 -12.16 -25.54 32.40
CA ALA A 24 -11.58 -24.73 33.47
C ALA A 24 -10.51 -25.55 34.20
N ALA A 25 -9.29 -25.55 33.67
CA ALA A 25 -8.04 -25.80 34.41
C ALA A 25 -6.86 -25.60 33.44
N GLY A 26 -6.35 -24.36 33.36
CA GLY A 26 -5.21 -24.02 32.52
C GLY A 26 -4.93 -22.53 32.62
N THR A 27 -4.17 -22.13 33.64
CA THR A 27 -3.60 -20.79 33.76
C THR A 27 -2.74 -20.47 32.54
N PHE A 28 -3.11 -19.44 31.77
CA PHE A 28 -2.24 -18.85 30.76
C PHE A 28 -2.04 -17.36 31.05
N ALA A 29 -0.79 -17.04 31.36
CA ALA A 29 -0.22 -15.70 31.34
C ALA A 29 0.42 -15.53 29.95
N GLY A 30 0.10 -14.45 29.24
CA GLY A 30 0.69 -14.17 27.94
C GLY A 30 -0.03 -13.02 27.23
N THR A 31 0.52 -11.83 27.34
CA THR A 31 0.07 -10.63 26.63
C THR A 31 0.59 -10.65 25.20
N ALA A 32 -0.31 -10.91 24.24
CA ALA A 32 -0.20 -10.48 22.85
C ALA A 32 -1.56 -9.85 22.47
N PRO A 33 -1.60 -8.84 21.57
CA PRO A 33 -2.81 -8.09 21.31
C PRO A 33 -3.75 -8.97 20.50
N VAL A 34 -4.73 -9.55 21.17
CA VAL A 34 -5.95 -10.00 20.51
C VAL A 34 -6.56 -8.75 19.90
N TYR A 35 -6.62 -8.68 18.57
CA TYR A 35 -7.58 -7.81 17.91
C TYR A 35 -8.95 -8.38 18.33
N GLN A 36 -9.47 -7.92 19.45
CA GLN A 36 -10.88 -8.08 19.74
C GLN A 36 -11.57 -7.29 18.65
N GLY A 37 -11.93 -7.97 17.56
CA GLY A 37 -13.05 -7.56 16.75
C GLY A 37 -14.17 -7.30 17.75
N SER A 38 -14.52 -6.03 17.89
CA SER A 38 -15.64 -5.63 18.70
C SER A 38 -16.81 -6.48 18.20
N ILE A 39 -17.26 -7.41 19.04
CA ILE A 39 -18.57 -8.00 18.87
C ILE A 39 -19.47 -6.77 18.93
N LEU A 40 -19.94 -6.30 17.78
CA LEU A 40 -20.87 -5.18 17.70
C LEU A 40 -22.12 -5.63 18.45
N SER A 41 -22.18 -5.28 19.73
CA SER A 41 -23.32 -5.56 20.59
C SER A 41 -24.53 -4.83 20.02
N ALA A 42 -25.69 -5.48 20.03
CA ALA A 42 -26.94 -4.96 19.51
C ALA A 42 -27.13 -3.47 19.84
N GLN A 43 -27.04 -2.61 18.83
CA GLN A 43 -27.28 -1.18 18.99
C GLN A 43 -28.78 -0.91 18.84
N ALA A 44 -29.31 -0.05 19.72
CA ALA A 44 -30.68 0.42 19.61
C ALA A 44 -30.85 1.19 18.28
N ALA A 45 -32.05 1.12 17.70
CA ALA A 45 -32.34 1.80 16.45
C ALA A 45 -32.08 3.31 16.60
N ALA A 46 -31.25 3.86 15.71
CA ALA A 46 -30.86 5.27 15.70
C ALA A 46 -31.87 6.13 14.93
N ALA A 47 -31.82 7.44 15.13
CA ALA A 47 -32.66 8.40 14.40
C ALA A 47 -32.19 8.62 12.95
N SER A 48 -30.90 8.39 12.68
CA SER A 48 -30.23 8.50 11.38
C SER A 48 -29.17 7.41 11.23
N VAL A 49 -28.64 7.20 10.02
CA VAL A 49 -27.54 6.25 9.80
C VAL A 49 -26.33 6.70 10.62
N SER A 50 -25.75 5.76 11.36
CA SER A 50 -24.50 5.94 12.11
C SER A 50 -23.54 4.84 11.68
N VAL A 51 -22.48 5.23 10.98
CA VAL A 51 -21.43 4.30 10.52
C VAL A 51 -20.64 3.84 11.74
N ALA A 52 -20.65 2.53 11.99
CA ALA A 52 -19.99 1.89 13.12
C ALA A 52 -18.53 1.53 12.78
N ALA A 53 -18.26 1.09 11.55
CA ALA A 53 -16.91 0.83 11.07
C ALA A 53 -16.84 1.02 9.55
N THR A 54 -15.66 1.37 9.05
CA THR A 54 -15.36 1.42 7.62
C THR A 54 -13.89 1.05 7.40
N ALA A 55 -13.62 0.32 6.32
CA ALA A 55 -12.26 0.01 5.92
C ALA A 55 -12.20 -0.24 4.42
N GLY A 56 -11.03 0.06 3.84
CA GLY A 56 -10.71 -0.32 2.48
C GLY A 56 -9.79 -1.54 2.53
N TYR A 57 -9.97 -2.44 1.58
CA TYR A 57 -9.24 -3.70 1.52
C TYR A 57 -9.16 -4.12 0.07
N GLY A 58 -7.99 -4.54 -0.39
CA GLY A 58 -7.80 -4.98 -1.78
C GLY A 58 -8.55 -4.05 -2.75
N GLU A 59 -9.22 -4.64 -3.71
CA GLU A 59 -10.04 -3.94 -4.71
C GLU A 59 -11.47 -3.70 -4.20
N GLY A 60 -11.60 -3.28 -2.94
CA GLY A 60 -12.88 -3.10 -2.28
C GLY A 60 -12.84 -2.20 -1.03
N MET A 61 -14.04 -1.94 -0.52
CA MET A 61 -14.25 -1.28 0.78
C MET A 61 -15.55 -1.77 1.41
N TYR A 62 -15.65 -1.65 2.73
CA TYR A 62 -16.91 -1.87 3.43
C TYR A 62 -17.26 -0.75 4.40
N ALA A 63 -18.54 -0.74 4.76
CA ALA A 63 -19.02 -0.03 5.92
C ALA A 63 -20.02 -0.90 6.70
N THR A 64 -20.04 -0.74 8.01
CA THR A 64 -21.08 -1.26 8.89
C THR A 64 -21.83 -0.12 9.56
N TRP A 65 -23.11 -0.30 9.84
CA TRP A 65 -23.93 0.73 10.49
C TRP A 65 -25.07 0.15 11.30
N SER A 66 -25.58 0.96 12.22
CA SER A 66 -26.69 0.58 13.09
C SER A 66 -28.06 0.76 12.41
N PRO A 67 -29.08 -0.03 12.79
CA PRO A 67 -30.42 0.11 12.25
C PRO A 67 -30.99 1.52 12.47
N VAL A 68 -31.72 2.04 11.47
CA VAL A 68 -32.44 3.31 11.54
C VAL A 68 -33.92 3.05 11.79
N THR A 69 -34.51 3.75 12.76
CA THR A 69 -35.94 3.60 13.10
C THR A 69 -36.83 3.96 11.91
N GLY A 70 -37.79 3.09 11.57
CA GLY A 70 -38.70 3.26 10.44
C GLY A 70 -38.12 2.85 9.08
N ALA A 71 -36.86 2.42 9.02
CA ALA A 71 -36.22 2.00 7.77
C ALA A 71 -36.62 0.56 7.40
N SER A 72 -37.07 0.39 6.16
CA SER A 72 -37.38 -0.91 5.53
C SER A 72 -36.25 -1.42 4.63
N GLY A 73 -35.11 -0.72 4.58
CA GLY A 73 -34.04 -0.98 3.61
C GLY A 73 -32.96 0.09 3.64
N TYR A 74 -31.88 -0.15 2.90
CA TYR A 74 -30.84 0.85 2.61
C TYR A 74 -30.47 0.78 1.14
N ASN A 75 -30.24 1.95 0.55
CA ASN A 75 -29.52 2.08 -0.69
C ASN A 75 -28.11 2.57 -0.36
N VAL A 76 -27.11 1.89 -0.92
CA VAL A 76 -25.70 2.21 -0.71
C VAL A 76 -25.09 2.60 -2.04
N TYR A 77 -24.32 3.67 -2.04
CA TYR A 77 -23.62 4.19 -3.20
C TYR A 77 -22.14 4.22 -2.91
N VAL A 78 -21.30 3.86 -3.88
CA VAL A 78 -19.87 4.13 -3.86
C VAL A 78 -19.50 4.99 -5.04
N ASP A 79 -18.88 6.13 -4.77
CA ASP A 79 -18.52 7.16 -5.75
C ASP A 79 -19.70 7.57 -6.65
N GLY A 80 -20.89 7.65 -6.05
CA GLY A 80 -22.13 8.01 -6.73
C GLY A 80 -22.79 6.87 -7.51
N VAL A 81 -22.16 5.69 -7.60
CA VAL A 81 -22.74 4.49 -8.23
C VAL A 81 -23.44 3.64 -7.18
N GLN A 82 -24.71 3.33 -7.41
CA GLN A 82 -25.46 2.47 -6.50
C GLN A 82 -24.90 1.03 -6.52
N LEU A 83 -24.63 0.47 -5.35
CA LEU A 83 -24.28 -0.93 -5.20
C LEU A 83 -25.48 -1.82 -5.51
N ASP A 84 -25.19 -3.00 -6.04
CA ASP A 84 -26.19 -4.06 -6.09
C ASP A 84 -26.65 -4.38 -4.67
N SER A 85 -27.97 -4.47 -4.47
CA SER A 85 -28.55 -4.77 -3.16
C SER A 85 -28.00 -6.07 -2.56
N MET A 86 -27.59 -7.03 -3.39
CA MET A 86 -26.98 -8.29 -2.93
C MET A 86 -25.68 -8.06 -2.13
N LEU A 87 -25.01 -6.92 -2.31
CA LEU A 87 -23.83 -6.55 -1.55
C LEU A 87 -24.13 -5.98 -0.17
N ILE A 88 -25.42 -5.82 0.19
CA ILE A 88 -25.91 -5.32 1.48
C ILE A 88 -26.45 -6.50 2.30
N ARG A 89 -25.96 -6.63 3.53
CA ARG A 89 -26.29 -7.71 4.48
C ARG A 89 -26.77 -7.15 5.80
N GLN A 90 -27.72 -7.83 6.41
CA GLN A 90 -28.19 -7.59 7.77
C GLN A 90 -27.64 -8.66 8.71
N TYR A 91 -27.18 -8.23 9.88
CA TYR A 91 -26.71 -9.06 10.97
C TYR A 91 -27.51 -8.75 12.25
N PRO A 92 -27.40 -9.57 13.30
CA PRO A 92 -27.96 -9.24 14.60
C PRO A 92 -27.45 -7.90 15.13
N GLY A 93 -28.25 -6.85 14.97
CA GLY A 93 -28.00 -5.52 15.52
C GLY A 93 -27.23 -4.54 14.65
N TYR A 94 -26.86 -4.90 13.41
CA TYR A 94 -26.18 -4.00 12.46
C TYR A 94 -26.36 -4.45 10.99
N PHE A 95 -25.93 -3.59 10.07
CA PHE A 95 -25.88 -3.85 8.63
C PHE A 95 -24.45 -3.70 8.11
N ARG A 96 -24.12 -4.36 7.00
CA ARG A 96 -22.84 -4.25 6.29
C ARG A 96 -23.09 -4.10 4.79
N ALA A 97 -22.27 -3.31 4.11
CA ALA A 97 -22.17 -3.30 2.65
C ALA A 97 -20.71 -3.42 2.23
N ASP A 98 -20.44 -4.21 1.20
CA ASP A 98 -19.11 -4.38 0.61
C ASP A 98 -19.15 -3.97 -0.85
N ALA A 99 -18.42 -2.92 -1.19
CA ALA A 99 -18.18 -2.53 -2.57
C ALA A 99 -16.90 -3.22 -3.05
N VAL A 100 -17.00 -3.94 -4.16
CA VAL A 100 -15.93 -4.77 -4.71
C VAL A 100 -15.75 -4.50 -6.20
N GLY A 101 -14.53 -4.71 -6.71
CA GLY A 101 -14.16 -4.33 -8.07
C GLY A 101 -13.80 -2.85 -8.18
N LEU A 102 -13.28 -2.28 -7.10
CA LEU A 102 -12.81 -0.91 -7.02
C LEU A 102 -11.36 -0.83 -7.47
N LYS A 103 -11.03 0.22 -8.20
CA LYS A 103 -9.64 0.57 -8.49
C LYS A 103 -8.94 0.97 -7.19
N ALA A 104 -7.63 0.71 -7.05
CA ALA A 104 -6.89 1.24 -5.90
C ALA A 104 -7.03 2.77 -5.78
N GLY A 105 -7.35 3.27 -4.58
CA GLY A 105 -7.63 4.68 -4.34
C GLY A 105 -8.61 4.92 -3.19
N SER A 106 -8.87 6.18 -2.88
CA SER A 106 -9.89 6.57 -1.91
C SER A 106 -11.29 6.51 -2.54
N HIS A 107 -12.23 5.85 -1.88
CA HIS A 107 -13.62 5.73 -2.31
C HIS A 107 -14.57 6.27 -1.24
N THR A 108 -15.69 6.85 -1.66
CA THR A 108 -16.72 7.38 -0.76
C THR A 108 -17.95 6.50 -0.80
N MET A 109 -18.32 5.91 0.34
CA MET A 109 -19.55 5.15 0.50
C MET A 109 -20.63 6.01 1.17
N LYS A 110 -21.77 6.16 0.51
CA LYS A 110 -22.97 6.81 1.03
C LYS A 110 -24.05 5.79 1.33
N ILE A 111 -24.58 5.80 2.55
CA ILE A 111 -25.62 4.89 3.02
C ILE A 111 -26.89 5.69 3.27
N VAL A 112 -27.98 5.34 2.60
CA VAL A 112 -29.24 6.07 2.66
C VAL A 112 -30.35 5.11 3.13
N PRO A 113 -31.04 5.41 4.25
CA PRO A 113 -32.14 4.56 4.70
C PRO A 113 -33.37 4.76 3.81
N VAL A 114 -34.10 3.67 3.58
CA VAL A 114 -35.37 3.68 2.85
C VAL A 114 -36.52 3.62 3.85
N ILE A 115 -37.31 4.69 3.95
CA ILE A 115 -38.43 4.82 4.89
C ILE A 115 -39.71 5.01 4.09
N SER A 116 -40.73 4.19 4.37
CA SER A 116 -42.00 4.19 3.60
C SER A 116 -41.79 4.06 2.09
N GLY A 117 -40.80 3.26 1.69
CA GLY A 117 -40.48 2.97 0.28
C GLY A 117 -39.75 4.11 -0.46
N ARG A 118 -39.25 5.14 0.25
CA ARG A 118 -38.45 6.22 -0.35
C ARG A 118 -37.16 6.42 0.42
N GLU A 119 -36.12 6.84 -0.28
CA GLU A 119 -34.89 7.30 0.37
C GLU A 119 -35.16 8.52 1.26
N ASP A 120 -34.65 8.47 2.48
CA ASP A 120 -34.61 9.62 3.38
C ASP A 120 -33.16 10.12 3.47
N THR A 121 -32.79 11.00 2.53
CA THR A 121 -31.44 11.57 2.44
C THR A 121 -31.07 12.43 3.64
N SER A 122 -32.05 12.93 4.41
CA SER A 122 -31.80 13.67 5.66
C SER A 122 -31.23 12.80 6.77
N LYS A 123 -31.36 11.47 6.63
CA LYS A 123 -30.87 10.46 7.57
C LYS A 123 -29.68 9.67 7.04
N ALA A 124 -29.13 10.05 5.89
CA ALA A 124 -27.99 9.36 5.28
C ALA A 124 -26.69 9.61 6.06
N ALA A 125 -25.71 8.73 5.85
CA ALA A 125 -24.33 8.95 6.29
C ALA A 125 -23.37 8.68 5.13
N GLU A 126 -22.21 9.33 5.17
CA GLU A 126 -21.11 9.11 4.23
C GLU A 126 -19.86 8.72 5.01
N THR A 127 -19.08 7.83 4.41
CA THR A 127 -17.79 7.39 4.93
C THR A 127 -16.80 7.20 3.78
N LYS A 128 -15.50 7.26 4.07
CA LYS A 128 -14.44 7.07 3.09
C LYS A 128 -13.49 5.98 3.56
N ALA A 129 -13.00 5.20 2.61
CA ALA A 129 -11.90 4.29 2.86
C ALA A 129 -11.05 4.09 1.59
N THR A 130 -9.82 3.63 1.76
CA THR A 130 -8.86 3.48 0.66
C THR A 130 -8.71 2.01 0.27
N ALA A 131 -9.16 1.66 -0.94
CA ALA A 131 -8.89 0.38 -1.57
C ALA A 131 -7.41 0.34 -2.03
N TYR A 132 -6.75 -0.82 -1.95
CA TYR A 132 -5.37 -1.03 -2.40
C TYR A 132 -5.31 -2.10 -3.50
N ALA A 133 -4.42 -1.98 -4.47
CA ALA A 133 -4.33 -2.99 -5.53
C ALA A 133 -3.91 -4.35 -4.95
N HIS A 134 -4.51 -5.44 -5.43
CA HIS A 134 -3.94 -6.75 -5.18
C HIS A 134 -2.58 -6.87 -5.89
N ASP A 135 -1.64 -7.56 -5.24
CA ASP A 135 -0.30 -7.79 -5.75
C ASP A 135 -0.31 -8.86 -6.84
N ARG A 136 -0.17 -8.41 -8.10
CA ARG A 136 -0.15 -9.24 -9.31
C ARG A 136 1.26 -9.62 -9.73
N SER A 137 2.11 -9.97 -8.77
CA SER A 137 3.41 -10.57 -9.02
C SER A 137 3.31 -12.09 -9.11
N GLY A 138 4.35 -12.73 -9.64
CA GLY A 138 4.35 -14.18 -9.82
C GLY A 138 4.18 -14.64 -11.25
N TYR A 139 4.38 -15.94 -11.44
CA TYR A 139 4.28 -16.57 -12.76
C TYR A 139 2.87 -16.56 -13.34
N GLY A 140 1.81 -16.42 -12.54
CA GLY A 140 0.44 -16.29 -13.04
C GLY A 140 0.20 -15.10 -14.00
N PHE A 141 1.14 -14.16 -14.06
CA PHE A 141 1.00 -12.93 -14.87
C PHE A 141 2.04 -12.82 -15.99
N ILE A 142 2.71 -13.92 -16.32
CA ILE A 142 3.73 -13.96 -17.38
C ILE A 142 3.17 -14.65 -18.61
N GLY A 143 3.16 -13.94 -19.75
CA GLY A 143 2.68 -14.50 -21.01
C GLY A 143 1.16 -14.65 -21.10
N GLY A 144 0.43 -14.10 -20.13
CA GLY A 144 -1.02 -14.14 -20.00
C GLY A 144 -1.46 -13.41 -18.73
N SER A 145 -2.71 -13.61 -18.30
CA SER A 145 -3.25 -13.00 -17.09
C SER A 145 -4.05 -14.03 -16.31
N SER A 146 -3.92 -13.98 -14.98
CA SER A 146 -4.71 -14.77 -14.03
C SER A 146 -5.81 -13.95 -13.35
N SER A 147 -6.08 -12.72 -13.81
CA SER A 147 -7.05 -11.80 -13.18
C SER A 147 -8.53 -12.16 -13.46
N GLY A 148 -8.82 -13.34 -14.01
CA GLY A 148 -10.19 -13.85 -14.17
C GLY A 148 -11.13 -12.88 -14.89
N ALA A 149 -12.21 -12.48 -14.22
CA ALA A 149 -13.21 -11.52 -14.71
C ALA A 149 -12.86 -10.06 -14.45
N TYR A 150 -11.72 -9.78 -13.83
CA TYR A 150 -11.22 -8.44 -13.52
C TYR A 150 -10.13 -8.00 -14.50
N ASN A 151 -9.99 -6.69 -14.64
CA ASN A 151 -8.83 -6.04 -15.22
C ASN A 151 -7.70 -6.00 -14.18
N ASP A 152 -6.46 -5.76 -14.63
CA ASP A 152 -5.32 -5.71 -13.72
C ASP A 152 -5.31 -4.48 -12.80
N ASP A 153 -6.20 -3.52 -13.03
CA ASP A 153 -6.44 -2.37 -12.15
C ASP A 153 -7.50 -2.64 -11.06
N GLY A 154 -8.06 -3.84 -11.04
CA GLY A 154 -9.06 -4.29 -10.08
C GLY A 154 -10.51 -4.03 -10.44
N THR A 155 -10.79 -3.37 -11.57
CA THR A 155 -12.16 -3.15 -12.04
C THR A 155 -12.70 -4.36 -12.81
N LEU A 156 -14.01 -4.60 -12.75
CA LEU A 156 -14.63 -5.67 -13.56
C LEU A 156 -14.41 -5.42 -15.06
N LYS A 157 -14.15 -6.49 -15.82
CA LYS A 157 -14.10 -6.42 -17.28
C LYS A 157 -15.43 -5.94 -17.84
N SER A 158 -15.37 -5.10 -18.87
CA SER A 158 -16.57 -4.62 -19.55
C SER A 158 -17.39 -5.79 -20.08
N GLY A 159 -18.69 -5.79 -19.76
CA GLY A 159 -19.60 -6.87 -20.11
C GLY A 159 -19.41 -8.16 -19.31
N ALA A 160 -18.62 -8.19 -18.23
CA ALA A 160 -18.55 -9.37 -17.37
C ALA A 160 -19.94 -9.72 -16.80
N ALA A 161 -20.29 -11.01 -16.82
CA ALA A 161 -21.50 -11.49 -16.18
C ALA A 161 -21.25 -11.67 -14.67
N VAL A 162 -21.96 -10.92 -13.83
CA VAL A 162 -21.88 -11.01 -12.37
C VAL A 162 -23.03 -11.86 -11.84
N ILE A 163 -22.72 -12.87 -11.05
CA ILE A 163 -23.68 -13.87 -10.57
C ILE A 163 -23.55 -13.98 -9.05
N TYR A 164 -24.62 -13.70 -8.31
CA TYR A 164 -24.63 -13.80 -6.86
C TYR A 164 -25.14 -15.17 -6.40
N VAL A 165 -24.35 -15.83 -5.55
CA VAL A 165 -24.66 -17.14 -4.98
C VAL A 165 -24.72 -17.02 -3.47
N THR A 166 -25.86 -17.43 -2.92
CA THR A 166 -26.09 -17.58 -1.48
C THR A 166 -26.41 -19.04 -1.20
N ASN A 167 -26.39 -19.45 0.07
CA ASN A 167 -26.74 -20.82 0.41
C ASN A 167 -28.18 -21.18 -0.02
N ALA A 168 -29.09 -20.22 0.03
CA ALA A 168 -30.50 -20.41 -0.39
C ALA A 168 -30.66 -20.49 -1.91
N THR A 169 -29.74 -19.88 -2.69
CA THR A 169 -29.87 -19.76 -4.15
C THR A 169 -28.90 -20.62 -4.94
N LYS A 170 -27.93 -21.30 -4.31
CA LYS A 170 -26.90 -22.11 -5.00
C LYS A 170 -27.45 -23.10 -6.04
N ASP A 171 -28.65 -23.64 -5.81
CA ASP A 171 -29.32 -24.59 -6.70
C ASP A 171 -30.33 -23.95 -7.66
N SER A 172 -30.75 -22.71 -7.39
CA SER A 172 -31.84 -22.03 -8.11
C SER A 172 -31.42 -20.74 -8.81
N VAL A 173 -30.19 -20.27 -8.60
CA VAL A 173 -29.65 -19.06 -9.25
C VAL A 173 -29.70 -19.23 -10.76
N THR A 174 -30.21 -18.21 -11.47
CA THR A 174 -30.36 -18.26 -12.93
C THR A 174 -29.55 -17.18 -13.63
N VAL A 175 -28.92 -17.53 -14.74
CA VAL A 175 -28.26 -16.58 -15.64
C VAL A 175 -28.51 -16.98 -17.09
N THR A 176 -28.56 -16.00 -17.99
CA THR A 176 -28.59 -16.26 -19.43
C THR A 176 -27.21 -16.04 -20.00
N LEU A 177 -26.59 -17.12 -20.50
CA LEU A 177 -25.29 -17.10 -21.16
C LEU A 177 -25.39 -17.79 -22.52
N PRO A 178 -24.56 -17.42 -23.51
CA PRO A 178 -24.52 -18.14 -24.77
C PRO A 178 -24.05 -19.59 -24.56
N ASP A 179 -24.70 -20.53 -25.22
CA ASP A 179 -24.19 -21.88 -25.38
C ASP A 179 -23.00 -21.90 -26.35
N LYS A 180 -22.43 -23.08 -26.60
CA LYS A 180 -21.29 -23.25 -27.52
C LYS A 180 -21.57 -22.84 -28.97
N LYS A 181 -22.85 -22.69 -29.34
CA LYS A 181 -23.29 -22.23 -30.66
C LYS A 181 -23.58 -20.72 -30.69
N GLY A 182 -23.48 -20.04 -29.54
CA GLY A 182 -23.82 -18.62 -29.39
C GLY A 182 -25.29 -18.36 -29.07
N THR A 183 -26.09 -19.40 -28.79
CA THR A 183 -27.51 -19.27 -28.48
C THR A 183 -27.68 -18.90 -27.01
N ALA A 184 -28.34 -17.79 -26.73
CA ALA A 184 -28.67 -17.38 -25.36
C ALA A 184 -29.48 -18.48 -24.65
N THR A 185 -28.91 -19.06 -23.60
CA THR A 185 -29.47 -20.19 -22.85
C THR A 185 -29.60 -19.81 -21.38
N SER A 186 -30.79 -20.03 -20.81
CA SER A 186 -31.01 -19.87 -19.38
C SER A 186 -30.47 -21.09 -18.63
N LEU A 187 -29.55 -20.86 -17.69
CA LEU A 187 -28.88 -21.86 -16.87
C LEU A 187 -29.36 -21.69 -15.43
N THR A 188 -29.50 -22.79 -14.69
CA THR A 188 -29.98 -22.78 -13.30
C THR A 188 -29.07 -23.62 -12.40
N GLY A 189 -28.62 -23.04 -11.28
CA GLY A 189 -27.73 -23.66 -10.31
C GLY A 189 -26.24 -23.44 -10.63
N ILE A 190 -25.42 -23.23 -9.59
CA ILE A 190 -24.02 -22.81 -9.73
C ILE A 190 -23.17 -23.77 -10.57
N GLN A 191 -23.28 -25.08 -10.36
CA GLN A 191 -22.50 -26.05 -11.12
C GLN A 191 -22.92 -26.12 -12.59
N ASN A 192 -24.20 -25.94 -12.90
CA ASN A 192 -24.67 -25.94 -14.30
C ASN A 192 -24.18 -24.70 -15.05
N ILE A 193 -24.10 -23.56 -14.36
CA ILE A 193 -23.51 -22.33 -14.89
C ILE A 193 -22.04 -22.56 -15.24
N ILE A 194 -21.26 -23.12 -14.31
CA ILE A 194 -19.84 -23.45 -14.53
C ILE A 194 -19.67 -24.47 -15.66
N THR A 195 -20.55 -25.47 -15.73
CA THR A 195 -20.52 -26.50 -16.77
C THR A 195 -20.71 -25.90 -18.17
N ASN A 196 -21.48 -24.83 -18.32
CA ASN A 196 -21.65 -24.14 -19.61
C ASN A 196 -20.36 -23.43 -20.08
N LEU A 197 -19.44 -23.11 -19.18
CA LEU A 197 -18.17 -22.44 -19.50
C LEU A 197 -17.17 -23.39 -20.19
N LYS A 198 -17.36 -24.70 -20.02
CA LYS A 198 -16.44 -25.73 -20.54
C LYS A 198 -16.24 -25.63 -22.05
N SER A 199 -15.04 -25.23 -22.46
CA SER A 199 -14.64 -25.03 -23.86
C SER A 199 -15.55 -24.06 -24.62
N ASN A 200 -16.18 -23.11 -23.91
CA ASN A 200 -17.15 -22.20 -24.51
C ASN A 200 -16.54 -20.82 -24.77
N THR A 201 -16.06 -20.62 -25.99
CA THR A 201 -15.44 -19.36 -26.43
C THR A 201 -16.45 -18.26 -26.76
N LYS A 202 -17.76 -18.52 -26.61
CA LYS A 202 -18.82 -17.53 -26.86
C LYS A 202 -19.21 -16.75 -25.61
N VAL A 203 -18.81 -17.23 -24.44
CA VAL A 203 -19.12 -16.62 -23.15
C VAL A 203 -18.10 -15.51 -22.85
N GLN A 204 -18.61 -14.35 -22.45
CA GLN A 204 -17.81 -13.25 -21.90
C GLN A 204 -17.24 -13.62 -20.52
N ALA A 205 -16.44 -12.74 -19.92
CA ALA A 205 -15.94 -12.93 -18.56
C ALA A 205 -17.08 -13.19 -17.56
N VAL A 206 -16.83 -14.05 -16.56
CA VAL A 206 -17.83 -14.45 -15.56
C VAL A 206 -17.27 -14.27 -14.16
N CYS A 207 -17.98 -13.52 -13.32
CA CYS A 207 -17.67 -13.31 -11.91
C CYS A 207 -18.78 -13.93 -11.05
N ILE A 208 -18.44 -14.96 -10.27
CA ILE A 208 -19.35 -15.61 -9.32
C ILE A 208 -19.03 -15.06 -7.93
N ARG A 209 -19.98 -14.30 -7.37
CA ARG A 209 -19.92 -13.68 -6.04
C ARG A 209 -20.61 -14.55 -5.01
N VAL A 210 -19.84 -15.06 -4.07
CA VAL A 210 -20.27 -15.94 -2.99
C VAL A 210 -20.57 -15.12 -1.74
N ILE A 211 -21.74 -15.32 -1.13
CA ILE A 211 -22.18 -14.56 0.04
C ILE A 211 -22.62 -15.52 1.16
N GLY A 212 -21.97 -15.40 2.32
CA GLY A 212 -22.23 -16.23 3.49
C GLY A 212 -21.75 -17.67 3.38
N ASN A 213 -22.28 -18.53 4.25
CA ASN A 213 -21.88 -19.91 4.39
C ASN A 213 -22.61 -20.84 3.40
N ILE A 214 -21.94 -21.19 2.30
CA ILE A 214 -22.48 -22.09 1.28
C ILE A 214 -22.21 -23.52 1.70
N THR A 215 -23.27 -24.31 1.92
CA THR A 215 -23.15 -25.76 2.05
C THR A 215 -23.27 -26.45 0.70
N ASP A 216 -23.08 -27.76 0.63
CA ASP A 216 -23.10 -28.57 -0.59
C ASP A 216 -24.23 -28.18 -1.57
N PRO A 217 -23.89 -27.71 -2.79
CA PRO A 217 -24.83 -27.67 -3.91
C PRO A 217 -25.37 -29.06 -4.24
N SER A 218 -26.60 -29.12 -4.76
CA SER A 218 -27.25 -30.36 -5.17
C SER A 218 -26.56 -31.07 -6.34
N VAL A 219 -25.80 -30.32 -7.14
CA VAL A 219 -25.01 -30.83 -8.26
C VAL A 219 -23.54 -30.55 -7.97
N LEU A 220 -22.82 -31.60 -7.59
CA LEU A 220 -21.37 -31.60 -7.40
C LEU A 220 -20.78 -32.79 -8.13
N ASN A 221 -19.55 -32.63 -8.61
CA ASN A 221 -18.79 -33.74 -9.15
C ASN A 221 -17.93 -34.32 -8.03
N LYS A 222 -18.35 -35.47 -7.47
CA LYS A 222 -17.65 -36.17 -6.38
C LYS A 222 -17.34 -35.30 -5.14
N GLY A 223 -18.26 -34.41 -4.79
CA GLY A 223 -18.07 -33.47 -3.67
C GLY A 223 -17.35 -32.18 -4.06
N ASP A 224 -17.12 -31.92 -5.36
CA ASP A 224 -16.46 -30.71 -5.84
C ASP A 224 -17.35 -29.84 -6.72
N LEU A 225 -17.22 -28.52 -6.53
CA LEU A 225 -17.52 -27.55 -7.56
C LEU A 225 -16.45 -27.68 -8.64
N TYR A 226 -16.85 -28.06 -9.83
CA TYR A 226 -15.92 -28.56 -10.85
C TYR A 226 -15.85 -27.65 -12.05
N ILE A 227 -14.68 -27.03 -12.23
CA ILE A 227 -14.30 -26.18 -13.36
C ILE A 227 -13.47 -27.02 -14.33
N ASP A 228 -13.89 -27.05 -15.58
CA ASP A 228 -13.18 -27.81 -16.62
C ASP A 228 -13.17 -27.04 -17.93
N THR A 229 -11.96 -26.82 -18.47
CA THR A 229 -11.73 -26.13 -19.73
C THR A 229 -12.37 -24.74 -19.81
N ALA A 230 -12.41 -24.00 -18.70
CA ALA A 230 -12.88 -22.62 -18.68
C ALA A 230 -11.74 -21.69 -19.10
N THR A 231 -11.98 -20.81 -20.09
CA THR A 231 -10.98 -19.86 -20.61
C THR A 231 -11.54 -18.45 -20.82
N CYS A 232 -12.77 -18.19 -20.39
CA CYS A 232 -13.47 -16.93 -20.63
C CYS A 232 -12.99 -15.77 -19.73
N GLY A 233 -12.08 -16.02 -18.79
CA GLY A 233 -11.84 -15.16 -17.63
C GLY A 233 -12.92 -15.43 -16.58
N LEU A 234 -12.62 -16.34 -15.64
CA LEU A 234 -13.53 -16.73 -14.56
C LEU A 234 -12.96 -16.24 -13.23
N THR A 235 -13.76 -15.50 -12.46
CA THR A 235 -13.46 -15.23 -11.05
C THR A 235 -14.52 -15.88 -10.16
N ILE A 236 -14.08 -16.59 -9.13
CA ILE A 236 -14.91 -16.98 -7.99
C ILE A 236 -14.44 -16.16 -6.79
N GLU A 237 -15.28 -15.25 -6.30
CA GLU A 237 -14.92 -14.35 -5.20
C GLU A 237 -15.92 -14.43 -4.06
N GLY A 238 -15.42 -14.45 -2.82
CA GLY A 238 -16.26 -14.24 -1.65
C GLY A 238 -16.49 -12.75 -1.37
N ILE A 239 -17.65 -12.41 -0.82
CA ILE A 239 -18.01 -11.05 -0.41
C ILE A 239 -17.98 -10.94 1.10
N GLY A 240 -17.30 -9.90 1.61
CA GLY A 240 -17.16 -9.67 3.04
C GLY A 240 -16.23 -10.68 3.73
N ASN A 241 -16.41 -10.85 5.02
CA ASN A 241 -15.58 -11.72 5.86
C ASN A 241 -16.22 -13.09 6.17
N ASP A 242 -17.42 -13.38 5.65
CA ASP A 242 -18.24 -14.54 6.02
C ASP A 242 -18.51 -15.52 4.86
N ALA A 243 -17.95 -15.26 3.68
CA ALA A 243 -18.10 -16.13 2.51
C ALA A 243 -17.29 -17.43 2.68
N THR A 244 -17.98 -18.58 2.69
CA THR A 244 -17.34 -19.89 2.85
C THR A 244 -17.91 -20.95 1.93
N PHE A 245 -17.06 -21.89 1.51
CA PHE A 245 -17.44 -23.19 0.99
C PHE A 245 -17.29 -24.20 2.13
N ASN A 246 -18.42 -24.73 2.60
CA ASN A 246 -18.46 -25.54 3.79
C ASN A 246 -19.08 -26.90 3.48
N GLY A 247 -18.24 -27.93 3.43
CA GLY A 247 -18.66 -29.27 3.06
C GLY A 247 -18.27 -29.68 1.64
N PHE A 248 -17.65 -28.85 0.80
CA PHE A 248 -17.30 -29.26 -0.57
C PHE A 248 -16.02 -28.57 -1.06
N GLY A 249 -15.35 -29.18 -2.04
CA GLY A 249 -14.11 -28.67 -2.63
C GLY A 249 -14.31 -27.87 -3.92
N LEU A 250 -13.23 -27.24 -4.40
CA LEU A 250 -13.15 -26.59 -5.71
C LEU A 250 -12.09 -27.27 -6.56
N VAL A 251 -12.47 -27.85 -7.68
CA VAL A 251 -11.53 -28.57 -8.56
C VAL A 251 -11.46 -27.92 -9.93
N MET A 252 -10.24 -27.76 -10.45
CA MET A 252 -9.95 -27.19 -11.75
C MET A 252 -9.16 -28.15 -12.65
N LYS A 253 -9.63 -28.30 -13.89
CA LYS A 253 -8.93 -29.03 -14.95
C LYS A 253 -8.91 -28.25 -16.26
N ASN A 254 -7.80 -28.31 -16.98
CA ASN A 254 -7.61 -27.79 -18.34
C ASN A 254 -8.02 -26.32 -18.52
N SER A 255 -8.01 -25.53 -17.45
CA SER A 255 -8.60 -24.18 -17.43
C SER A 255 -7.51 -23.11 -17.45
N SER A 256 -7.88 -21.94 -17.97
CA SER A 256 -6.98 -20.81 -18.09
C SER A 256 -7.64 -19.49 -17.72
N ASN A 257 -6.87 -18.57 -17.13
CA ASN A 257 -7.32 -17.26 -16.66
C ASN A 257 -8.46 -17.40 -15.64
N VAL A 258 -8.15 -18.07 -14.54
CA VAL A 258 -9.07 -18.29 -13.41
C VAL A 258 -8.51 -17.67 -12.14
N GLU A 259 -9.34 -16.89 -11.47
CA GLU A 259 -9.06 -16.25 -10.19
C GLU A 259 -10.00 -16.83 -9.11
N VAL A 260 -9.45 -17.18 -7.96
CA VAL A 260 -10.21 -17.59 -6.77
C VAL A 260 -9.75 -16.75 -5.60
N ARG A 261 -10.68 -16.04 -4.97
CA ARG A 261 -10.33 -15.09 -3.91
C ARG A 261 -11.33 -14.94 -2.79
N ASN A 262 -10.83 -14.60 -1.61
CA ASN A 262 -11.65 -14.23 -0.45
C ASN A 262 -12.67 -15.31 -0.03
N ILE A 263 -12.28 -16.58 -0.05
CA ILE A 263 -13.15 -17.72 0.33
C ILE A 263 -12.53 -18.50 1.48
N GLY A 264 -13.36 -18.89 2.45
CA GLY A 264 -13.00 -19.86 3.48
C GLY A 264 -13.43 -21.27 3.08
N PHE A 265 -12.47 -22.18 2.91
CA PHE A 265 -12.73 -23.60 2.66
C PHE A 265 -12.80 -24.35 4.00
N MET A 266 -13.96 -24.91 4.31
CA MET A 266 -14.26 -25.51 5.60
C MET A 266 -14.85 -26.90 5.44
N ASN A 267 -14.42 -27.85 6.27
CA ASN A 267 -14.99 -29.20 6.34
C ASN A 267 -15.11 -29.87 4.96
N CYS A 268 -14.13 -29.66 4.07
CA CYS A 268 -14.19 -30.20 2.72
C CYS A 268 -14.34 -31.72 2.73
N ASN A 269 -15.39 -32.24 2.09
CA ASN A 269 -15.65 -33.69 1.98
C ASN A 269 -15.34 -34.24 0.56
N SER A 270 -14.52 -33.50 -0.21
CA SER A 270 -14.16 -33.85 -1.58
C SER A 270 -13.62 -35.27 -1.68
N SER A 271 -14.08 -36.04 -2.66
CA SER A 271 -13.49 -37.35 -2.97
C SER A 271 -12.13 -37.24 -3.65
N GLU A 272 -11.81 -36.09 -4.27
CA GLU A 272 -10.46 -35.81 -4.76
C GLU A 272 -9.51 -35.43 -3.60
N GLY A 273 -10.07 -35.16 -2.41
CA GLY A 273 -9.35 -34.95 -1.15
C GLY A 273 -8.86 -33.51 -0.92
N ASP A 274 -8.99 -32.65 -1.94
CA ASP A 274 -8.40 -31.31 -1.95
C ASP A 274 -9.46 -30.23 -1.62
N ASP A 275 -9.15 -29.24 -0.77
CA ASP A 275 -10.05 -28.08 -0.58
C ASP A 275 -10.17 -27.28 -1.89
N CYS A 276 -9.03 -26.96 -2.50
CA CYS A 276 -8.91 -26.37 -3.82
C CYS A 276 -7.84 -27.10 -4.64
N GLY A 277 -8.25 -27.90 -5.62
CA GLY A 277 -7.34 -28.76 -6.39
C GLY A 277 -7.17 -28.34 -7.86
N LEU A 278 -5.97 -27.91 -8.24
CA LEU A 278 -5.56 -27.73 -9.64
C LEU A 278 -5.03 -29.07 -10.19
N GLN A 279 -5.93 -29.91 -10.69
CA GLN A 279 -5.64 -31.33 -10.91
C GLN A 279 -4.81 -31.61 -12.17
N GLN A 280 -5.02 -30.89 -13.28
CA GLN A 280 -4.29 -31.10 -14.53
C GLN A 280 -4.59 -30.04 -15.58
N GLY A 281 -3.63 -29.77 -16.47
CA GLY A 281 -3.74 -28.94 -17.65
C GLY A 281 -4.06 -27.47 -17.42
N ASN A 282 -3.93 -26.95 -16.19
CA ASN A 282 -4.29 -25.56 -15.92
C ASN A 282 -3.12 -24.61 -16.24
N ASP A 283 -3.44 -23.42 -16.73
CA ASP A 283 -2.47 -22.35 -16.96
C ASP A 283 -3.01 -20.98 -16.54
N HIS A 284 -2.19 -20.07 -16.03
CA HIS A 284 -2.64 -18.73 -15.58
C HIS A 284 -3.78 -18.82 -14.56
N ILE A 285 -3.44 -19.36 -13.39
CA ILE A 285 -4.35 -19.47 -12.25
C ILE A 285 -3.83 -18.65 -11.08
N TRP A 286 -4.73 -17.94 -10.41
CA TRP A 286 -4.44 -17.20 -9.19
C TRP A 286 -5.41 -17.56 -8.07
N VAL A 287 -4.88 -18.12 -6.99
CA VAL A 287 -5.64 -18.39 -5.75
C VAL A 287 -5.07 -17.52 -4.65
N HIS A 288 -5.85 -16.59 -4.13
CA HIS A 288 -5.35 -15.62 -3.17
C HIS A 288 -6.36 -15.13 -2.13
N ASN A 289 -5.88 -14.67 -0.98
CA ASN A 289 -6.74 -14.17 0.09
C ASN A 289 -7.80 -15.20 0.53
N CYS A 290 -7.49 -16.50 0.45
CA CYS A 290 -8.38 -17.57 0.90
C CYS A 290 -7.94 -18.12 2.26
N ASP A 291 -8.90 -18.57 3.06
CA ASP A 291 -8.65 -19.35 4.27
C ASP A 291 -8.85 -20.84 3.97
N PHE A 292 -7.91 -21.67 4.38
CA PHE A 292 -7.99 -23.13 4.28
C PHE A 292 -8.04 -23.72 5.69
N PHE A 293 -9.14 -24.40 6.02
CA PHE A 293 -9.33 -25.07 7.30
C PHE A 293 -9.31 -26.59 7.11
N TYR A 294 -9.65 -27.36 8.15
CA TYR A 294 -9.68 -28.82 8.05
C TYR A 294 -10.66 -29.34 7.00
N GLY A 295 -10.19 -30.30 6.21
CA GLY A 295 -11.03 -31.23 5.47
C GLY A 295 -11.57 -32.36 6.34
N ASP A 296 -12.36 -33.25 5.73
CA ASP A 296 -12.73 -34.52 6.32
C ASP A 296 -11.54 -35.48 6.33
N ALA A 297 -11.51 -36.36 7.35
CA ALA A 297 -10.41 -37.30 7.49
C ALA A 297 -10.40 -38.29 6.31
N GLY A 298 -9.25 -38.39 5.64
CA GLY A 298 -9.04 -39.34 4.57
C GLY A 298 -8.77 -40.77 5.06
N SER A 299 -8.41 -41.67 4.15
CA SER A 299 -8.11 -43.07 4.48
C SER A 299 -6.71 -43.27 5.05
N ASP A 300 -5.78 -42.36 4.76
CA ASP A 300 -4.40 -42.46 5.22
C ASP A 300 -4.23 -41.81 6.60
N ALA A 301 -3.33 -42.35 7.43
CA ALA A 301 -3.13 -41.88 8.80
C ALA A 301 -2.69 -40.40 8.89
N ASP A 302 -2.04 -39.88 7.85
CA ASP A 302 -1.61 -38.48 7.75
C ASP A 302 -2.67 -37.55 7.15
N GLN A 303 -3.87 -38.06 6.87
CA GLN A 303 -5.03 -37.30 6.35
C GLN A 303 -6.06 -36.98 7.44
N ALA A 304 -5.69 -37.09 8.73
CA ALA A 304 -6.60 -36.82 9.84
C ALA A 304 -7.15 -35.38 9.87
N LYS A 305 -6.45 -34.44 9.22
CA LYS A 305 -6.79 -33.01 9.09
C LYS A 305 -7.31 -32.65 7.67
N GLY A 306 -7.65 -33.64 6.85
CA GLY A 306 -7.85 -33.50 5.39
C GLY A 306 -6.66 -34.02 4.59
N ASP A 307 -6.83 -34.23 3.27
CA ASP A 307 -5.68 -34.48 2.38
C ASP A 307 -5.01 -33.15 1.98
N GLY A 308 -5.13 -32.67 0.75
CA GLY A 308 -4.52 -31.40 0.32
C GLY A 308 -5.40 -30.18 0.60
N ALA A 309 -4.83 -29.07 1.05
CA ALA A 309 -5.57 -27.81 1.09
C ALA A 309 -5.61 -27.17 -0.31
N LEU A 310 -4.45 -26.81 -0.84
CA LEU A 310 -4.30 -26.16 -2.14
C LEU A 310 -3.24 -26.88 -2.98
N ASP A 311 -3.68 -27.94 -3.64
CA ASP A 311 -2.83 -28.82 -4.43
C ASP A 311 -2.70 -28.31 -5.88
N THR A 312 -1.48 -28.33 -6.41
CA THR A 312 -1.20 -27.98 -7.82
C THR A 312 -0.46 -29.12 -8.49
N LYS A 313 -1.18 -29.87 -9.31
CA LYS A 313 -0.64 -31.04 -10.02
C LYS A 313 -0.17 -30.58 -11.40
N THR A 314 -0.48 -31.25 -12.49
CA THR A 314 0.05 -30.92 -13.83
C THR A 314 -0.45 -29.55 -14.33
N SER A 315 0.07 -28.43 -13.83
CA SER A 315 -0.32 -27.04 -14.15
C SER A 315 0.91 -26.13 -14.20
N THR A 316 0.82 -24.99 -14.90
CA THR A 316 1.93 -24.03 -15.07
C THR A 316 1.43 -22.59 -15.07
N TYR A 317 2.30 -21.59 -14.93
CA TYR A 317 1.93 -20.18 -14.76
C TYR A 317 0.90 -19.99 -13.64
N VAL A 318 1.26 -20.41 -12.42
CA VAL A 318 0.37 -20.36 -11.25
C VAL A 318 0.96 -19.44 -10.18
N THR A 319 0.13 -18.61 -9.58
CA THR A 319 0.47 -17.83 -8.38
C THR A 319 -0.50 -18.19 -7.25
N HIS A 320 0.04 -18.53 -6.08
CA HIS A 320 -0.71 -18.66 -4.84
C HIS A 320 -0.20 -17.63 -3.84
N SER A 321 -1.06 -16.69 -3.44
CA SER A 321 -0.61 -15.58 -2.61
C SER A 321 -1.58 -15.11 -1.55
N TYR A 322 -1.07 -14.59 -0.43
CA TYR A 322 -1.90 -14.07 0.65
C TYR A 322 -2.96 -15.08 1.15
N ASN A 323 -2.72 -16.38 1.07
CA ASN A 323 -3.62 -17.40 1.63
C ASN A 323 -3.25 -17.71 3.08
N HIS A 324 -4.24 -18.09 3.89
CA HIS A 324 -4.03 -18.51 5.29
C HIS A 324 -4.42 -19.98 5.45
N PHE A 325 -3.46 -20.80 5.81
CA PHE A 325 -3.62 -22.22 6.08
C PHE A 325 -3.71 -22.43 7.59
N TRP A 326 -4.87 -22.84 8.06
CA TRP A 326 -5.19 -23.01 9.48
C TRP A 326 -5.00 -24.47 9.89
N ASP A 327 -3.86 -24.77 10.49
CA ASP A 327 -3.53 -26.09 11.05
C ASP A 327 -3.72 -27.26 10.07
N ASN A 328 -3.60 -27.04 8.74
CA ASN A 328 -3.79 -28.11 7.77
C ASN A 328 -2.72 -29.21 7.91
N GLY A 329 -3.11 -30.47 7.69
CA GLY A 329 -2.16 -31.59 7.68
C GLY A 329 -1.23 -31.59 6.45
N LYS A 330 -1.76 -31.23 5.28
CA LYS A 330 -0.98 -31.09 4.05
C LYS A 330 -1.47 -29.86 3.30
N CYS A 331 -0.62 -28.85 3.15
CA CYS A 331 -1.04 -27.60 2.52
C CYS A 331 -0.99 -27.67 0.99
N ASN A 332 0.21 -27.82 0.41
CA ASN A 332 0.42 -27.65 -1.03
C ASN A 332 1.32 -28.75 -1.60
N LEU A 333 0.74 -29.71 -2.33
CA LEU A 333 1.50 -30.66 -3.13
C LEU A 333 1.71 -30.16 -4.56
N GLN A 334 2.96 -30.15 -5.02
CA GLN A 334 3.30 -30.12 -6.44
C GLN A 334 3.51 -31.55 -6.93
N GLY A 335 2.43 -32.16 -7.41
CA GLY A 335 2.26 -33.62 -7.45
C GLY A 335 2.80 -34.35 -8.67
N MET A 336 3.55 -33.68 -9.54
CA MET A 336 4.00 -34.19 -10.84
C MET A 336 4.98 -35.37 -10.71
N LYS A 337 4.95 -36.34 -11.64
CA LYS A 337 5.71 -37.62 -11.53
C LYS A 337 6.51 -37.99 -12.77
N SER A 338 6.16 -37.45 -13.94
CA SER A 338 6.74 -37.88 -15.22
C SER A 338 6.89 -36.75 -16.25
N GLU A 339 6.55 -35.53 -15.85
CA GLU A 339 6.60 -34.33 -16.68
C GLU A 339 8.05 -33.93 -16.96
N THR A 340 8.35 -33.65 -18.22
CA THR A 340 9.70 -33.25 -18.70
C THR A 340 9.80 -31.76 -19.03
N ALA A 341 8.71 -31.00 -18.87
CA ALA A 341 8.64 -29.57 -19.15
C ALA A 341 8.79 -28.75 -17.85
N GLU A 342 9.45 -27.61 -17.92
CA GLU A 342 9.52 -26.67 -16.80
C GLU A 342 8.14 -26.07 -16.51
N ASN A 343 7.70 -26.16 -15.26
CA ASN A 343 6.46 -25.54 -14.78
C ASN A 343 6.81 -24.35 -13.91
N TYR A 344 6.05 -23.27 -14.08
CA TYR A 344 6.33 -21.97 -13.50
C TYR A 344 5.31 -21.64 -12.40
N ILE A 345 5.72 -21.79 -11.14
CA ILE A 345 4.80 -21.69 -9.99
C ILE A 345 5.39 -20.75 -8.93
N THR A 346 4.54 -19.89 -8.37
CA THR A 346 4.91 -18.92 -7.32
C THR A 346 4.07 -19.11 -6.06
N TYR A 347 4.72 -19.10 -4.90
CA TYR A 347 4.11 -18.97 -3.59
C TYR A 347 4.62 -17.71 -2.90
N HIS A 348 3.74 -16.75 -2.58
CA HIS A 348 4.19 -15.57 -1.81
C HIS A 348 3.17 -15.02 -0.83
N HIS A 349 3.66 -14.49 0.29
CA HIS A 349 2.82 -13.88 1.32
C HIS A 349 1.75 -14.79 1.91
N ASN A 350 1.90 -16.11 1.81
CA ASN A 350 1.00 -17.06 2.45
C ASN A 350 1.36 -17.23 3.94
N TRP A 351 0.34 -17.46 4.77
CA TRP A 351 0.48 -17.77 6.19
C TRP A 351 0.23 -19.27 6.41
N TYR A 352 1.27 -20.00 6.79
CA TYR A 352 1.21 -21.40 7.20
C TYR A 352 1.15 -21.47 8.73
N ASP A 353 -0.07 -21.35 9.26
CA ASP A 353 -0.35 -21.14 10.68
C ASP A 353 -0.62 -22.48 11.38
N HIS A 354 0.40 -22.97 12.10
CA HIS A 354 0.41 -24.25 12.82
C HIS A 354 0.14 -25.48 11.95
N SER A 355 0.20 -25.35 10.63
CA SER A 355 0.05 -26.47 9.70
C SER A 355 1.23 -27.44 9.75
N ASP A 356 0.98 -28.70 9.41
CA ASP A 356 1.97 -29.77 9.55
C ASP A 356 3.05 -29.71 8.46
N SER A 357 2.65 -29.74 7.17
CA SER A 357 3.55 -30.11 6.07
C SER A 357 3.13 -29.62 4.68
N ARG A 358 4.07 -29.76 3.73
CA ARG A 358 3.93 -29.43 2.29
C ARG A 358 3.76 -27.93 2.05
N HIS A 359 4.77 -27.13 2.35
CA HIS A 359 4.68 -25.66 2.25
C HIS A 359 5.65 -25.01 1.24
N PRO A 360 5.71 -25.42 -0.06
CA PRO A 360 5.09 -26.58 -0.69
C PRO A 360 5.98 -27.84 -0.64
N ARG A 361 5.41 -29.01 -0.98
CA ARG A 361 6.18 -30.23 -1.34
C ARG A 361 6.26 -30.36 -2.85
N ILE A 362 7.47 -30.33 -3.42
CA ILE A 362 7.71 -30.12 -4.84
C ILE A 362 8.32 -31.35 -5.50
N ARG A 363 7.72 -31.80 -6.62
CA ARG A 363 8.31 -32.79 -7.55
C ARG A 363 8.57 -32.15 -8.91
N THR A 364 9.68 -32.52 -9.56
CA THR A 364 10.03 -32.27 -10.98
C THR A 364 9.98 -30.83 -11.50
N CYS A 365 9.55 -29.84 -10.70
CA CYS A 365 9.22 -28.49 -11.12
C CYS A 365 10.23 -27.45 -10.64
N THR A 366 10.04 -26.25 -11.19
CA THR A 366 10.74 -25.04 -10.84
C THR A 366 9.79 -24.12 -10.07
N VAL A 367 10.07 -23.85 -8.79
CA VAL A 367 9.14 -23.10 -7.94
C VAL A 367 9.85 -21.96 -7.25
N HIS A 368 9.23 -20.77 -7.31
CA HIS A 368 9.68 -19.60 -6.56
C HIS A 368 8.81 -19.41 -5.32
N ILE A 369 9.44 -19.30 -4.15
CA ILE A 369 8.79 -19.22 -2.85
C ILE A 369 9.37 -18.02 -2.10
N TYR A 370 8.59 -16.96 -1.91
CA TYR A 370 9.10 -15.75 -1.25
C TYR A 370 8.12 -15.05 -0.32
N ASN A 371 8.64 -14.39 0.72
CA ASN A 371 7.84 -13.64 1.71
C ASN A 371 6.66 -14.41 2.33
N ASN A 372 6.71 -15.73 2.44
CA ASN A 372 5.71 -16.52 3.19
C ASN A 372 6.07 -16.56 4.68
N TYR A 373 5.05 -16.66 5.53
CA TYR A 373 5.19 -16.79 6.98
C TYR A 373 4.86 -18.21 7.43
N TYR A 374 5.86 -18.89 7.97
CA TYR A 374 5.79 -20.26 8.48
C TYR A 374 5.77 -20.18 10.00
N ASP A 375 4.63 -20.48 10.61
CA ASP A 375 4.28 -20.07 11.96
C ASP A 375 3.92 -21.30 12.81
N GLY A 376 4.91 -21.95 13.42
CA GLY A 376 4.68 -23.11 14.31
C GLY A 376 4.40 -24.42 13.56
N ASN A 377 5.14 -24.72 12.49
CA ASN A 377 4.84 -25.89 11.66
C ASN A 377 5.44 -27.20 12.21
N ALA A 378 4.57 -28.17 12.47
CA ALA A 378 4.91 -29.38 13.23
C ALA A 378 5.81 -30.40 12.51
N LYS A 379 5.84 -30.41 11.16
CA LYS A 379 6.70 -31.33 10.39
C LYS A 379 7.75 -30.59 9.57
N TYR A 380 7.41 -29.96 8.46
CA TYR A 380 8.41 -29.29 7.61
C TYR A 380 7.82 -28.20 6.72
N GLY A 381 8.64 -27.23 6.33
CA GLY A 381 8.31 -26.15 5.41
C GLY A 381 8.38 -26.58 3.94
N VAL A 382 9.39 -26.08 3.22
CA VAL A 382 9.61 -26.39 1.80
C VAL A 382 10.29 -27.75 1.67
N GLY A 383 9.73 -28.65 0.86
CA GLY A 383 10.32 -29.97 0.61
C GLY A 383 10.51 -30.22 -0.88
N VAL A 384 11.69 -30.64 -1.33
CA VAL A 384 11.93 -30.98 -2.75
C VAL A 384 12.28 -32.45 -2.96
N THR A 385 11.70 -33.02 -4.00
CA THR A 385 11.95 -34.38 -4.47
C THR A 385 11.99 -34.41 -6.01
N MET A 386 12.34 -35.56 -6.58
CA MET A 386 12.31 -35.87 -8.01
C MET A 386 12.97 -34.80 -8.89
N GLY A 387 14.13 -34.29 -8.49
CA GLY A 387 14.90 -33.33 -9.27
C GLY A 387 14.35 -31.90 -9.34
N ALA A 388 13.40 -31.54 -8.48
CA ALA A 388 12.85 -30.18 -8.44
C ALA A 388 13.93 -29.12 -8.11
N SER A 389 13.71 -27.89 -8.61
CA SER A 389 14.48 -26.69 -8.26
C SER A 389 13.58 -25.70 -7.53
N ALA A 390 13.93 -25.34 -6.30
CA ALA A 390 13.20 -24.35 -5.53
C ALA A 390 14.07 -23.15 -5.20
N PHE A 391 13.61 -21.95 -5.55
CA PHE A 391 14.20 -20.72 -5.04
C PHE A 391 13.37 -20.23 -3.86
N VAL A 392 13.97 -20.25 -2.67
CA VAL A 392 13.31 -19.89 -1.41
C VAL A 392 13.97 -18.63 -0.88
N GLU A 393 13.29 -17.48 -0.97
CA GLU A 393 13.89 -16.21 -0.55
C GLU A 393 13.01 -15.32 0.34
N ASN A 394 13.65 -14.61 1.27
CA ASN A 394 13.01 -13.64 2.16
C ASN A 394 11.73 -14.13 2.88
N ASN A 395 11.63 -15.43 3.18
CA ASN A 395 10.55 -15.98 3.99
C ASN A 395 10.88 -15.88 5.48
N TYR A 396 9.87 -15.96 6.35
CA TYR A 396 10.04 -16.00 7.81
C TYR A 396 9.58 -17.35 8.36
N PHE A 397 10.49 -18.08 8.99
CA PHE A 397 10.23 -19.37 9.63
C PHE A 397 10.33 -19.24 11.15
N ARG A 398 9.19 -19.17 11.84
CA ARG A 398 9.06 -19.26 13.30
C ARG A 398 8.71 -20.68 13.69
N ASN A 399 9.58 -21.35 14.44
CA ASN A 399 9.32 -22.68 15.00
C ASN A 399 8.86 -23.71 13.94
N CYS A 400 9.21 -23.49 12.67
CA CYS A 400 9.03 -24.48 11.62
C CYS A 400 10.08 -25.57 11.84
N LYS A 401 9.63 -26.78 12.20
CA LYS A 401 10.51 -27.82 12.71
C LYS A 401 11.69 -28.14 11.77
N TYR A 402 11.41 -28.26 10.47
CA TYR A 402 12.41 -28.35 9.40
C TYR A 402 12.04 -27.37 8.28
N PRO A 403 12.64 -26.16 8.24
CA PRO A 403 12.27 -25.11 7.29
C PRO A 403 12.37 -25.54 5.83
N MET A 404 13.39 -26.34 5.51
CA MET A 404 13.68 -26.85 4.18
C MET A 404 14.14 -28.30 4.28
N LEU A 405 13.69 -29.15 3.35
CA LEU A 405 14.11 -30.54 3.25
C LEU A 405 14.39 -30.94 1.80
N ILE A 406 15.48 -31.69 1.60
CA ILE A 406 15.76 -32.42 0.37
C ILE A 406 15.67 -33.92 0.68
N SER A 407 14.88 -34.64 -0.13
CA SER A 407 14.68 -36.08 0.02
C SER A 407 16.00 -36.85 0.09
N GLY A 408 16.16 -37.71 1.11
CA GLY A 408 17.30 -38.61 1.24
C GLY A 408 18.63 -37.96 1.61
N GLN A 409 18.64 -36.70 2.06
CA GLN A 409 19.84 -35.99 2.52
C GLN A 409 19.54 -34.94 3.59
N GLY A 410 20.59 -34.35 4.15
CA GLY A 410 20.49 -33.27 5.13
C GLY A 410 19.69 -33.69 6.36
N SER A 411 18.77 -32.83 6.78
CA SER A 411 17.90 -33.05 7.93
C SER A 411 16.91 -34.19 7.73
N ASP A 412 16.57 -34.59 6.50
CA ASP A 412 15.73 -35.77 6.27
C ASP A 412 16.43 -37.05 6.75
N VAL A 413 17.71 -37.23 6.40
CA VAL A 413 18.51 -38.38 6.88
C VAL A 413 18.74 -38.29 8.39
N ALA A 414 19.02 -37.10 8.91
CA ALA A 414 19.24 -36.89 10.34
C ALA A 414 18.02 -37.26 11.21
N THR A 415 16.82 -37.28 10.61
CA THR A 415 15.55 -37.64 11.27
C THR A 415 15.10 -39.08 10.98
N GLY A 416 15.92 -39.87 10.29
CA GLY A 416 15.62 -41.26 9.95
C GLY A 416 14.92 -41.46 8.59
N GLY A 417 14.90 -40.45 7.72
CA GLY A 417 14.38 -40.56 6.35
C GLY A 417 12.86 -40.55 6.28
N THR A 418 12.20 -39.69 7.05
CA THR A 418 10.73 -39.69 7.21
C THR A 418 10.00 -38.79 6.22
N PHE A 419 10.70 -37.93 5.48
CA PHE A 419 10.08 -37.03 4.51
C PHE A 419 9.63 -37.76 3.23
N SER A 420 10.53 -38.48 2.58
CA SER A 420 10.25 -39.13 1.29
C SER A 420 11.33 -40.16 0.91
N GLY A 421 10.93 -41.23 0.22
CA GLY A 421 11.84 -42.21 -0.40
C GLY A 421 12.18 -41.92 -1.87
N GLU A 422 11.73 -40.78 -2.39
CA GLU A 422 12.00 -40.35 -3.77
C GLU A 422 13.41 -39.74 -3.89
N PRO A 423 14.03 -39.70 -5.08
CA PRO A 423 15.28 -38.96 -5.29
C PRO A 423 15.14 -37.47 -4.92
N GLY A 424 16.24 -36.81 -4.58
CA GLY A 424 16.25 -35.40 -4.16
C GLY A 424 16.11 -34.40 -5.31
N GLY A 425 15.85 -33.14 -4.94
CA GLY A 425 16.01 -31.96 -5.79
C GLY A 425 17.10 -31.03 -5.25
N VAL A 426 17.07 -29.75 -5.61
CA VAL A 426 17.97 -28.74 -5.05
C VAL A 426 17.19 -27.49 -4.65
N ILE A 427 17.46 -27.00 -3.44
CA ILE A 427 16.93 -25.74 -2.92
C ILE A 427 18.03 -24.69 -2.92
N LYS A 428 17.76 -23.53 -3.53
CA LYS A 428 18.54 -22.30 -3.36
C LYS A 428 17.83 -21.44 -2.30
N SER A 429 18.57 -21.06 -1.26
CA SER A 429 18.08 -20.24 -0.15
C SER A 429 18.77 -18.88 -0.15
N PHE A 430 18.02 -17.78 0.01
CA PHE A 430 18.57 -16.43 0.11
C PHE A 430 17.72 -15.54 1.04
N GLY A 431 18.34 -14.83 1.98
CA GLY A 431 17.65 -13.78 2.77
C GLY A 431 16.51 -14.25 3.69
N ASN A 432 16.31 -15.55 3.90
CA ASN A 432 15.28 -16.07 4.80
C ASN A 432 15.62 -15.79 6.28
N TYR A 433 14.60 -15.56 7.10
CA TYR A 433 14.71 -15.52 8.55
C TYR A 433 14.25 -16.85 9.14
N ILE A 434 15.08 -17.49 9.97
CA ILE A 434 14.79 -18.81 10.55
C ILE A 434 15.06 -18.76 12.06
N GLU A 435 14.04 -19.09 12.86
CA GLU A 435 14.16 -19.23 14.31
C GLU A 435 13.43 -20.47 14.82
N GLY A 436 13.98 -21.10 15.87
CA GLY A 436 13.35 -22.25 16.55
C GLY A 436 13.27 -23.55 15.74
N ALA A 437 13.86 -23.60 14.54
CA ALA A 437 14.00 -24.83 13.77
C ALA A 437 14.80 -25.89 14.55
N LYS A 438 14.43 -27.18 14.40
CA LYS A 438 15.19 -28.28 14.99
C LYS A 438 16.47 -28.58 14.22
N ALA A 439 16.42 -28.44 12.90
CA ALA A 439 17.59 -28.57 12.04
C ALA A 439 17.42 -27.77 10.74
N TYR A 440 18.55 -27.26 10.26
CA TYR A 440 18.71 -26.63 8.94
C TYR A 440 20.21 -26.74 8.59
N ILE A 441 20.55 -27.67 7.72
CA ILE A 441 21.94 -27.97 7.34
C ILE A 441 22.21 -27.30 5.99
N THR A 442 23.19 -26.42 5.94
CA THR A 442 23.54 -25.73 4.68
C THR A 442 24.61 -26.50 3.92
N GLN A 443 24.74 -26.22 2.62
CA GLN A 443 25.84 -26.77 1.81
C GLN A 443 27.23 -26.40 2.36
N LYS A 444 27.35 -25.28 3.10
CA LYS A 444 28.59 -24.86 3.77
C LYS A 444 28.94 -25.77 4.95
N ASP A 445 27.93 -26.29 5.66
CA ASP A 445 28.11 -27.22 6.78
C ASP A 445 28.45 -28.63 6.26
N SER A 446 27.85 -29.01 5.13
CA SER A 446 28.04 -30.33 4.51
C SER A 446 27.93 -30.24 2.98
N SER A 447 29.02 -30.56 2.28
CA SER A 447 29.08 -30.41 0.83
C SER A 447 28.16 -31.36 0.04
N SER A 448 27.66 -32.43 0.66
CA SER A 448 26.89 -33.50 0.01
C SER A 448 25.63 -33.91 0.78
N ASP A 449 25.44 -33.43 2.00
CA ASP A 449 24.35 -33.86 2.89
C ASP A 449 23.73 -32.63 3.57
N PHE A 450 22.97 -31.85 2.80
CA PHE A 450 22.45 -30.53 3.18
C PHE A 450 20.98 -30.37 2.77
N ASP A 451 20.30 -29.38 3.36
CA ASP A 451 18.91 -29.01 3.09
C ASP A 451 18.80 -27.89 2.03
N ALA A 452 19.77 -26.98 1.97
CA ALA A 452 19.80 -25.93 0.97
C ALA A 452 21.22 -25.44 0.60
N TYR A 453 21.36 -24.94 -0.62
CA TYR A 453 22.47 -24.08 -1.03
C TYR A 453 22.14 -22.64 -0.63
N GLU A 454 22.89 -22.10 0.34
CA GLU A 454 22.68 -20.74 0.82
C GLU A 454 23.50 -19.74 0.00
N ALA A 455 22.82 -19.02 -0.89
CA ALA A 455 23.42 -18.04 -1.77
C ALA A 455 23.82 -16.77 -1.01
N SER A 456 24.93 -16.14 -1.42
CA SER A 456 25.42 -14.86 -0.89
C SER A 456 24.70 -13.66 -1.48
N SER A 457 24.11 -13.81 -2.67
CA SER A 457 23.27 -12.80 -3.30
C SER A 457 22.11 -13.45 -4.06
N ARG A 458 21.04 -12.69 -4.26
CA ARG A 458 19.88 -13.12 -5.05
C ARG A 458 20.27 -13.57 -6.45
N THR A 459 21.23 -12.90 -7.09
CA THR A 459 21.65 -13.18 -8.48
C THR A 459 22.77 -14.23 -8.58
N GLU A 460 23.23 -14.80 -7.47
CA GLU A 460 24.23 -15.85 -7.49
C GLU A 460 23.68 -17.11 -8.15
N GLN A 461 24.41 -17.65 -9.13
CA GLN A 461 24.06 -18.94 -9.72
C GLN A 461 24.60 -20.08 -8.85
N VAL A 462 23.75 -21.07 -8.58
CA VAL A 462 24.16 -22.32 -7.92
C VAL A 462 25.11 -23.07 -8.88
N PRO A 463 26.34 -23.40 -8.44
CA PRO A 463 27.28 -24.12 -9.29
C PRO A 463 26.74 -25.50 -9.71
N GLY A 464 26.95 -25.91 -10.96
CA GLY A 464 26.51 -27.23 -11.44
C GLY A 464 27.16 -28.43 -10.73
N SER A 465 28.21 -28.20 -9.93
CA SER A 465 28.80 -29.20 -9.03
C SER A 465 27.96 -29.48 -7.78
N VAL A 466 27.06 -28.57 -7.41
CA VAL A 466 26.08 -28.78 -6.33
C VAL A 466 24.96 -29.64 -6.87
N LYS A 467 24.76 -30.81 -6.24
CA LYS A 467 23.82 -31.83 -6.71
C LYS A 467 23.06 -32.46 -5.57
N ALA A 468 21.84 -32.90 -5.86
CA ALA A 468 21.13 -33.82 -4.98
C ALA A 468 21.96 -35.11 -4.80
N LYS A 469 22.08 -35.56 -3.55
CA LYS A 469 22.82 -36.76 -3.14
C LYS A 469 22.28 -38.01 -3.81
N ASP A 470 20.97 -38.17 -3.79
CA ASP A 470 20.26 -39.19 -4.56
C ASP A 470 19.57 -38.55 -5.77
N GLY A 471 19.67 -39.19 -6.93
CA GLY A 471 19.24 -38.67 -8.23
C GLY A 471 20.26 -37.80 -8.98
N GLY A 472 21.23 -37.16 -8.29
CA GLY A 472 22.35 -36.46 -8.93
C GLY A 472 21.98 -35.21 -9.74
N THR A 473 20.80 -34.64 -9.50
CA THR A 473 20.23 -33.48 -10.20
C THR A 473 20.86 -32.17 -9.73
N SER A 474 21.07 -31.24 -10.65
CA SER A 474 21.58 -29.89 -10.38
C SER A 474 20.43 -28.88 -10.36
N TYR A 475 20.63 -27.75 -9.70
CA TYR A 475 19.71 -26.63 -9.72
C TYR A 475 19.68 -25.96 -11.11
N SER A 476 18.50 -25.60 -11.61
CA SER A 476 18.31 -25.07 -12.97
C SER A 476 18.78 -23.63 -13.16
N ASN A 477 18.94 -22.85 -12.09
CA ASN A 477 19.24 -21.41 -12.11
C ASN A 477 18.16 -20.56 -12.84
N PHE A 478 16.92 -21.05 -12.86
CA PHE A 478 15.78 -20.40 -13.49
C PHE A 478 15.53 -18.96 -13.00
N ASP A 479 15.82 -18.68 -11.73
CA ASP A 479 15.63 -17.39 -11.05
C ASP A 479 16.60 -16.31 -11.53
N THR A 480 17.67 -16.72 -12.23
CA THR A 480 18.64 -15.80 -12.86
C THR A 480 18.44 -15.70 -14.37
N SER A 481 17.46 -16.42 -14.92
CA SER A 481 17.16 -16.39 -16.35
C SER A 481 16.46 -15.08 -16.75
N SER A 482 16.59 -14.69 -18.01
CA SER A 482 15.91 -13.50 -18.55
C SER A 482 14.37 -13.62 -18.55
N GLY A 483 13.84 -14.83 -18.42
CA GLY A 483 12.39 -15.10 -18.35
C GLY A 483 11.81 -15.03 -16.94
N PHE A 484 12.63 -14.76 -15.92
CA PHE A 484 12.16 -14.59 -14.55
C PHE A 484 11.41 -13.26 -14.38
N TYR A 485 10.27 -13.30 -13.70
CA TYR A 485 9.40 -12.13 -13.57
C TYR A 485 9.96 -11.09 -12.61
N LYS A 486 9.49 -9.84 -12.76
CA LYS A 486 9.90 -8.72 -11.91
C LYS A 486 9.00 -8.62 -10.68
N TYR A 487 9.63 -8.40 -9.53
CA TYR A 487 9.02 -8.13 -8.24
C TYR A 487 10.07 -7.52 -7.32
N THR A 488 9.62 -6.95 -6.21
CA THR A 488 10.48 -6.49 -5.11
C THR A 488 10.06 -7.29 -3.88
N PRO A 489 10.91 -8.18 -3.34
CA PRO A 489 10.56 -8.90 -2.11
C PRO A 489 10.66 -7.95 -0.92
N ASP A 490 9.74 -8.09 0.03
CA ASP A 490 9.82 -7.46 1.34
C ASP A 490 10.99 -8.01 2.14
N ALA A 491 11.43 -7.27 3.16
CA ALA A 491 12.40 -7.79 4.12
C ALA A 491 11.79 -8.95 4.91
N ALA A 492 12.53 -10.04 5.08
CA ALA A 492 12.02 -11.22 5.79
C ALA A 492 11.47 -10.88 7.18
N SER A 493 12.09 -9.94 7.91
CA SER A 493 11.65 -9.49 9.24
C SER A 493 10.25 -8.87 9.26
N ASP A 494 9.80 -8.29 8.15
CA ASP A 494 8.54 -7.56 8.06
C ASP A 494 7.39 -8.49 7.64
N VAL A 495 7.75 -9.66 7.08
CA VAL A 495 6.82 -10.68 6.58
C VAL A 495 5.75 -11.06 7.61
N PRO A 496 6.05 -11.35 8.90
CA PRO A 496 4.99 -11.69 9.85
C PRO A 496 3.92 -10.59 10.00
N ALA A 497 4.32 -9.32 10.02
CA ALA A 497 3.36 -8.22 10.14
C ALA A 497 2.52 -8.05 8.87
N ILE A 498 3.18 -8.11 7.69
CA ILE A 498 2.53 -7.96 6.38
C ILE A 498 1.55 -9.10 6.12
N VAL A 499 1.99 -10.34 6.34
CA VAL A 499 1.20 -11.54 6.08
C VAL A 499 0.01 -11.63 7.03
N LYS A 500 0.20 -11.43 8.34
CA LYS A 500 -0.92 -11.45 9.30
C LYS A 500 -1.96 -10.36 9.05
N ALA A 501 -1.57 -9.25 8.44
CA ALA A 501 -2.49 -8.16 8.12
C ALA A 501 -3.34 -8.41 6.86
N LYS A 502 -2.88 -9.28 5.94
CA LYS A 502 -3.45 -9.38 4.58
C LYS A 502 -3.81 -10.79 4.14
N ALA A 503 -3.26 -11.82 4.76
CA ALA A 503 -3.53 -13.20 4.36
C ALA A 503 -4.92 -13.67 4.84
N GLY A 504 -5.52 -14.56 4.06
CA GLY A 504 -6.87 -15.05 4.32
C GLY A 504 -7.95 -14.08 3.85
N ARG A 505 -9.19 -14.33 4.28
CA ARG A 505 -10.34 -13.48 3.94
C ARG A 505 -10.20 -12.09 4.54
N VAL A 506 -10.98 -11.14 4.00
CA VAL A 506 -11.12 -9.77 4.52
C VAL A 506 -11.34 -9.78 6.04
N ASP A 507 -10.65 -8.86 6.74
CA ASP A 507 -10.61 -8.76 8.20
C ASP A 507 -10.10 -10.05 8.92
N GLY A 508 -9.44 -10.97 8.20
CA GLY A 508 -9.05 -12.30 8.67
C GLY A 508 -10.24 -13.26 8.84
N GLY A 509 -11.33 -13.04 8.12
CA GLY A 509 -12.56 -13.82 8.22
C GLY A 509 -13.36 -13.58 9.52
N ASP A 510 -14.60 -14.05 9.56
CA ASP A 510 -15.48 -14.00 10.73
C ASP A 510 -15.26 -15.16 11.71
N PHE A 511 -14.72 -16.29 11.23
CA PHE A 511 -14.24 -17.39 12.06
C PHE A 511 -12.87 -17.02 12.67
N LYS A 512 -12.83 -16.88 14.00
CA LYS A 512 -11.60 -16.53 14.73
C LYS A 512 -11.11 -17.69 15.58
N TRP A 513 -9.82 -17.99 15.45
CA TRP A 513 -9.13 -18.97 16.27
C TRP A 513 -7.77 -18.42 16.70
N GLN A 514 -7.32 -18.81 17.89
CA GLN A 514 -6.00 -18.48 18.40
C GLN A 514 -5.35 -19.76 18.88
N PHE A 515 -4.20 -20.10 18.30
CA PHE A 515 -3.38 -21.22 18.73
C PHE A 515 -2.64 -20.88 20.02
N ASP A 516 -2.43 -21.89 20.85
CA ASP A 516 -1.52 -21.83 21.98
C ASP A 516 -0.15 -22.32 21.50
N ASN A 517 0.72 -21.40 21.10
CA ASN A 517 2.03 -21.75 20.53
C ASN A 517 2.83 -22.73 21.41
N ALA A 518 2.68 -22.69 22.74
CA ALA A 518 3.40 -23.61 23.63
C ALA A 518 2.93 -25.07 23.48
N ALA A 519 1.67 -25.28 23.11
CA ALA A 519 1.07 -26.59 22.89
C ALA A 519 1.04 -26.98 21.41
N ASP A 520 0.77 -26.02 20.52
CA ASP A 520 0.41 -26.27 19.13
C ASP A 520 1.61 -26.25 18.17
N ASP A 521 2.71 -25.52 18.46
CA ASP A 521 3.86 -25.36 17.53
C ASP A 521 4.46 -26.70 17.04
N GLU A 522 4.47 -27.72 17.90
CA GLU A 522 4.99 -29.06 17.56
C GLU A 522 3.88 -30.10 17.35
N SER A 523 2.61 -29.71 17.50
CA SER A 523 1.47 -30.62 17.45
C SER A 523 1.05 -30.90 16.01
N TYR A 524 1.04 -32.18 15.64
CA TYR A 524 0.43 -32.66 14.40
C TYR A 524 -0.88 -33.44 14.66
N ALA A 525 -1.38 -33.39 15.90
CA ALA A 525 -2.68 -33.95 16.25
C ALA A 525 -3.81 -33.02 15.79
N VAL A 526 -4.99 -33.58 15.52
CA VAL A 526 -6.18 -32.76 15.27
C VAL A 526 -6.50 -31.96 16.53
N ASN A 527 -6.56 -30.64 16.43
CA ASN A 527 -7.04 -29.79 17.50
C ASN A 527 -8.57 -29.97 17.62
N ALA A 528 -8.98 -30.74 18.63
CA ALA A 528 -10.38 -31.13 18.81
C ALA A 528 -11.30 -29.91 19.03
N ALA A 529 -10.81 -28.87 19.71
CA ALA A 529 -11.57 -27.66 19.97
C ALA A 529 -11.76 -26.83 18.69
N LEU A 530 -10.71 -26.70 17.86
CA LEU A 530 -10.80 -26.08 16.54
C LEU A 530 -11.78 -26.84 15.64
N LYS A 531 -11.64 -28.17 15.52
CA LYS A 531 -12.56 -28.99 14.70
C LYS A 531 -14.01 -28.88 15.19
N SER A 532 -14.24 -28.84 16.51
CA SER A 532 -15.58 -28.64 17.08
C SER A 532 -16.15 -27.26 16.74
N ALA A 533 -15.34 -26.20 16.80
CA ALA A 533 -15.75 -24.86 16.42
C ALA A 533 -16.08 -24.79 14.92
N LEU A 534 -15.21 -25.34 14.07
CA LEU A 534 -15.35 -25.36 12.61
C LEU A 534 -16.60 -26.13 12.15
N THR A 535 -16.87 -27.29 12.73
CA THR A 535 -18.08 -28.09 12.41
C THR A 535 -19.37 -27.45 12.91
N SER A 536 -19.29 -26.64 13.97
CA SER A 536 -20.42 -25.89 14.53
C SER A 536 -20.66 -24.55 13.83
N TYR A 537 -19.77 -24.11 12.95
CA TYR A 537 -19.84 -22.81 12.29
C TYR A 537 -21.14 -22.63 11.49
N LYS A 538 -21.69 -21.43 11.64
CA LYS A 538 -22.79 -20.85 10.88
C LYS A 538 -22.47 -19.37 10.71
N ASP A 539 -22.77 -18.82 9.53
CA ASP A 539 -22.72 -17.37 9.39
C ASP A 539 -23.79 -16.71 10.29
N SER A 540 -23.60 -15.43 10.54
CA SER A 540 -24.53 -14.61 11.32
C SER A 540 -25.45 -13.75 10.44
N ILE A 541 -25.52 -14.03 9.14
CA ILE A 541 -26.33 -13.24 8.21
C ILE A 541 -27.81 -13.53 8.48
N THR A 542 -28.57 -12.47 8.74
CA THR A 542 -30.02 -12.53 8.95
C THR A 542 -30.80 -12.32 7.65
N ALA A 543 -30.30 -11.44 6.77
CA ALA A 543 -30.89 -11.16 5.47
C ALA A 543 -29.86 -10.58 4.49
N ILE A 544 -30.12 -10.73 3.19
CA ILE A 544 -29.30 -10.25 2.07
C ILE A 544 -30.23 -9.49 1.11
N GLY A 545 -29.78 -8.36 0.53
CA GLY A 545 -30.54 -7.67 -0.51
C GLY A 545 -31.24 -6.40 -0.04
N SER A 546 -32.53 -6.29 -0.34
CA SER A 546 -33.38 -5.15 0.01
C SER A 546 -34.69 -5.60 0.67
N GLY A 547 -35.43 -4.69 1.31
CA GLY A 547 -36.72 -5.01 1.95
C GLY A 547 -36.59 -5.66 3.34
N PHE A 548 -35.64 -5.18 4.16
CA PHE A 548 -35.43 -5.61 5.55
C PHE A 548 -36.62 -5.23 6.45
N LYS A 549 -36.92 -6.04 7.46
CA LYS A 549 -38.00 -5.79 8.45
C LYS A 549 -37.43 -5.39 9.80
N GLU A 550 -38.18 -4.57 10.55
CA GLU A 550 -37.80 -4.11 11.89
C GLU A 550 -37.75 -5.21 12.96
N ASP A 551 -38.38 -6.37 12.72
CA ASP A 551 -38.53 -7.46 13.69
C ASP A 551 -37.48 -8.58 13.58
N ASN A 552 -36.42 -8.38 12.77
CA ASN A 552 -35.39 -9.39 12.49
C ASN A 552 -35.97 -10.72 11.91
N THR A 553 -37.20 -10.73 11.41
CA THR A 553 -37.72 -11.90 10.68
C THR A 553 -37.28 -11.85 9.22
N PRO A 554 -36.82 -12.97 8.63
CA PRO A 554 -36.49 -13.02 7.21
C PRO A 554 -37.69 -12.57 6.37
N SER A 555 -37.49 -11.59 5.48
CA SER A 555 -38.45 -11.33 4.41
C SER A 555 -38.47 -12.53 3.45
N PRO A 556 -39.62 -12.86 2.84
CA PRO A 556 -39.68 -13.93 1.86
C PRO A 556 -38.71 -13.64 0.72
N VAL A 557 -38.02 -14.71 0.29
CA VAL A 557 -37.09 -14.76 -0.84
C VAL A 557 -37.58 -13.88 -1.99
N VAL A 558 -36.77 -12.89 -2.39
CA VAL A 558 -36.98 -12.19 -3.65
C VAL A 558 -36.68 -13.18 -4.76
N THR A 559 -37.73 -13.74 -5.33
CA THR A 559 -37.66 -14.48 -6.58
C THR A 559 -37.21 -13.51 -7.66
N THR A 560 -36.07 -13.83 -8.29
CA THR A 560 -35.64 -13.27 -9.56
C THR A 560 -36.74 -13.44 -10.60
N THR A 561 -37.50 -12.38 -10.89
CA THR A 561 -38.30 -12.28 -12.11
C THR A 561 -38.30 -10.84 -12.60
N THR A 562 -37.39 -10.48 -13.50
CA THR A 562 -37.66 -10.02 -14.89
C THR A 562 -36.30 -9.64 -15.53
N PRO A 563 -36.01 -10.03 -16.78
CA PRO A 563 -34.78 -9.60 -17.45
C PRO A 563 -34.81 -8.08 -17.61
N VAL A 564 -33.79 -7.38 -17.12
CA VAL A 564 -33.58 -6.00 -17.55
C VAL A 564 -33.24 -6.07 -19.04
N ALA A 565 -34.16 -5.59 -19.87
CA ALA A 565 -33.90 -5.36 -21.28
C ALA A 565 -32.65 -4.48 -21.38
N VAL A 566 -31.67 -4.92 -22.18
CA VAL A 566 -30.58 -4.07 -22.65
C VAL A 566 -31.24 -2.91 -23.37
N THR A 567 -31.36 -1.79 -22.67
CA THR A 567 -31.83 -0.54 -23.26
C THR A 567 -30.61 0.03 -23.96
N THR A 568 -30.47 -0.23 -25.26
CA THR A 568 -29.65 0.63 -26.12
C THR A 568 -30.30 2.00 -26.13
N VAL A 569 -29.85 2.89 -25.26
CA VAL A 569 -30.21 4.31 -25.33
C VAL A 569 -29.56 4.87 -26.61
N PRO A 570 -30.32 5.46 -27.54
CA PRO A 570 -29.72 6.20 -28.64
C PRO A 570 -28.92 7.34 -28.04
N VAL A 571 -27.61 7.38 -28.31
CA VAL A 571 -26.73 8.48 -27.94
C VAL A 571 -27.24 9.73 -28.66
N THR A 572 -28.04 10.52 -27.96
CA THR A 572 -28.32 11.89 -28.33
C THR A 572 -27.17 12.69 -27.71
N ALA A 573 -26.44 13.45 -28.53
CA ALA A 573 -25.26 14.19 -28.12
C ALA A 573 -25.50 14.92 -26.79
N ALA A 574 -24.73 14.54 -25.76
CA ALA A 574 -24.78 15.20 -24.47
C ALA A 574 -24.16 16.60 -24.58
N PRO A 575 -24.81 17.63 -24.00
CA PRO A 575 -24.19 18.95 -23.87
C PRO A 575 -23.01 18.88 -22.90
N VAL A 576 -21.98 19.68 -23.19
CA VAL A 576 -20.78 19.85 -22.37
C VAL A 576 -21.19 20.12 -20.93
N THR A 577 -21.00 19.13 -20.07
CA THR A 577 -21.25 19.21 -18.63
C THR A 577 -19.99 19.72 -17.97
N THR A 578 -20.11 20.87 -17.30
CA THR A 578 -19.06 21.46 -16.46
C THR A 578 -18.72 20.51 -15.30
N GLN A 579 -17.44 20.13 -15.19
CA GLN A 579 -16.89 19.25 -14.15
C GLN A 579 -17.08 19.80 -12.73
N ALA A 580 -17.26 18.90 -11.76
CA ALA A 580 -17.30 19.20 -10.33
C ALA A 580 -15.90 19.62 -9.80
N PRO A 581 -15.80 20.47 -8.76
CA PRO A 581 -14.53 20.93 -8.22
C PRO A 581 -13.68 19.80 -7.64
N VAL A 582 -12.36 19.92 -7.77
CA VAL A 582 -11.33 19.05 -7.14
C VAL A 582 -11.62 18.93 -5.64
N THR A 583 -11.75 17.69 -5.13
CA THR A 583 -12.02 17.46 -3.70
C THR A 583 -10.69 17.45 -2.95
N GLU A 584 -10.33 18.58 -2.35
CA GLU A 584 -9.08 18.73 -1.60
C GLU A 584 -9.09 17.90 -0.30
N ALA A 585 -7.93 17.35 0.05
CA ALA A 585 -7.79 16.53 1.25
C ALA A 585 -7.80 17.36 2.53
N ALA A 586 -8.19 16.73 3.66
CA ALA A 586 -8.21 17.42 4.95
C ALA A 586 -6.79 17.86 5.37
N PRO A 587 -6.63 19.05 5.98
CA PRO A 587 -5.31 19.55 6.35
C PRO A 587 -4.73 18.73 7.51
N VAL A 588 -3.45 18.39 7.44
CA VAL A 588 -2.72 17.82 8.57
C VAL A 588 -2.64 18.84 9.70
N THR A 589 -2.67 18.37 10.95
CA THR A 589 -2.56 19.22 12.15
C THR A 589 -1.43 18.71 13.03
N GLY A 590 -0.79 19.58 13.80
CA GLY A 590 0.33 19.21 14.68
C GLY A 590 1.39 20.30 14.81
N SER A 591 2.41 20.07 15.64
CA SER A 591 3.49 21.02 15.90
C SER A 591 4.37 21.33 14.68
N ASP A 592 4.36 20.44 13.69
CA ASP A 592 5.17 20.52 12.47
C ASP A 592 4.40 21.19 11.31
N VAL A 593 3.24 21.78 11.61
CA VAL A 593 2.43 22.56 10.67
C VAL A 593 2.70 24.05 10.86
N ILE A 594 2.95 24.73 9.75
CA ILE A 594 3.15 26.19 9.71
C ILE A 594 2.16 26.81 8.73
N TYR A 595 1.39 27.79 9.18
CA TYR A 595 0.47 28.53 8.33
C TYR A 595 1.13 29.81 7.81
N ALA A 596 1.08 30.00 6.50
CA ALA A 596 1.54 31.21 5.84
C ALA A 596 0.37 31.93 5.17
N SER A 597 0.40 33.27 5.13
CA SER A 597 -0.58 34.09 4.42
C SER A 597 0.11 35.25 3.69
N PRO A 598 -0.58 35.92 2.73
CA PRO A 598 -0.01 37.08 2.04
C PRO A 598 0.41 38.23 2.97
N ASP A 599 -0.35 38.45 4.04
CA ASP A 599 -0.13 39.50 5.04
C ASP A 599 0.46 38.96 6.35
N GLY A 600 1.11 37.80 6.30
CA GLY A 600 1.62 37.09 7.47
C GLY A 600 2.70 37.87 8.23
N GLY A 601 2.57 37.94 9.55
CA GLY A 601 3.51 38.59 10.47
C GLY A 601 3.47 38.03 11.89
N GLY A 602 2.76 36.91 12.08
CA GLY A 602 2.66 36.16 13.32
C GLY A 602 3.70 35.04 13.41
N ASP A 603 3.48 34.09 14.32
CA ASP A 603 4.42 32.99 14.59
C ASP A 603 4.23 31.76 13.68
N GLY A 604 3.17 31.74 12.87
CA GLY A 604 2.84 30.66 11.93
C GLY A 604 2.24 29.41 12.59
N ARG A 605 2.02 29.39 13.91
CA ARG A 605 1.56 28.18 14.63
C ARG A 605 0.07 27.93 14.51
N THR A 606 -0.69 28.94 14.10
CA THR A 606 -2.15 28.87 13.92
C THR A 606 -2.57 29.65 12.68
N MET A 607 -3.74 29.34 12.12
CA MET A 607 -4.33 30.10 11.01
C MET A 607 -4.66 31.55 11.38
N GLN A 608 -4.81 31.84 12.68
CA GLN A 608 -5.10 33.18 13.20
C GLN A 608 -3.84 34.03 13.42
N SER A 609 -2.67 33.39 13.45
CA SER A 609 -1.37 34.06 13.55
C SER A 609 -0.40 33.53 12.48
N PRO A 610 -0.74 33.63 11.18
CA PRO A 610 0.11 33.11 10.12
C PRO A 610 1.39 33.95 9.98
N THR A 611 2.49 33.30 9.60
CA THR A 611 3.76 33.95 9.26
C THR A 611 3.81 34.24 7.75
N ASP A 612 4.83 34.95 7.26
CA ASP A 612 5.10 35.04 5.82
C ASP A 612 5.66 33.72 5.25
N VAL A 613 5.50 33.50 3.93
CA VAL A 613 5.90 32.26 3.25
C VAL A 613 7.41 31.98 3.33
N VAL A 614 8.27 33.00 3.32
CA VAL A 614 9.72 32.82 3.35
C VAL A 614 10.16 32.35 4.74
N SER A 615 9.60 32.94 5.79
CA SER A 615 9.83 32.51 7.17
C SER A 615 9.31 31.08 7.40
N ALA A 616 8.13 30.73 6.86
CA ALA A 616 7.59 29.37 6.97
C ALA A 616 8.50 28.31 6.33
N ILE A 617 8.99 28.57 5.11
CA ILE A 617 9.91 27.67 4.38
C ILE A 617 11.23 27.46 5.15
N LYS A 618 11.73 28.48 5.84
CA LYS A 618 12.94 28.37 6.67
C LYS A 618 12.71 27.57 7.95
N ALA A 619 11.52 27.66 8.51
CA ALA A 619 11.20 27.10 9.82
C ALA A 619 10.70 25.64 9.77
N VAL A 620 10.14 25.19 8.65
CA VAL A 620 9.51 23.85 8.56
C VAL A 620 10.54 22.73 8.74
N PRO A 621 10.33 21.77 9.65
CA PRO A 621 11.21 20.61 9.82
C PRO A 621 10.97 19.56 8.73
N ALA A 622 11.88 18.58 8.57
CA ALA A 622 11.65 17.45 7.66
C ALA A 622 10.38 16.67 8.09
N GLY A 623 9.52 16.31 7.14
CA GLY A 623 8.18 15.75 7.41
C GLY A 623 7.12 16.78 7.82
N GLY A 624 7.48 18.06 7.96
CA GLY A 624 6.55 19.14 8.27
C GLY A 624 5.86 19.72 7.04
N THR A 625 4.75 20.44 7.28
CA THR A 625 3.91 21.03 6.23
C THR A 625 3.74 22.53 6.44
N VAL A 626 4.06 23.31 5.41
CA VAL A 626 3.65 24.70 5.28
C VAL A 626 2.33 24.75 4.52
N TYR A 627 1.27 25.25 5.15
CA TYR A 627 0.01 25.56 4.51
C TYR A 627 -0.06 27.03 4.07
N LEU A 628 -0.13 27.24 2.76
CA LEU A 628 -0.42 28.52 2.14
C LEU A 628 -1.93 28.78 2.23
N LEU A 629 -2.32 29.75 3.05
CA LEU A 629 -3.69 30.25 3.10
C LEU A 629 -4.03 30.98 1.79
N ASP A 630 -5.33 31.10 1.53
CA ASP A 630 -5.84 31.68 0.27
C ASP A 630 -5.38 33.13 0.06
N GLY A 631 -5.19 33.49 -1.21
CA GLY A 631 -4.80 34.83 -1.62
C GLY A 631 -3.54 34.90 -2.49
N THR A 632 -3.16 36.12 -2.85
CA THR A 632 -2.02 36.39 -3.72
C THR A 632 -0.82 36.90 -2.93
N TYR A 633 0.25 36.13 -2.91
CA TYR A 633 1.52 36.44 -2.26
C TYR A 633 2.35 37.27 -3.23
N ARG A 634 2.49 38.57 -2.95
CA ARG A 634 3.23 39.52 -3.78
C ARG A 634 4.71 39.49 -3.45
N LEU A 635 5.49 38.87 -4.32
CA LEU A 635 6.90 38.63 -4.13
C LEU A 635 7.70 39.45 -5.14
N SER A 636 8.82 40.01 -4.70
CA SER A 636 9.71 40.82 -5.53
C SER A 636 11.12 40.23 -5.64
N GLN A 637 11.36 39.09 -4.98
CA GLN A 637 12.65 38.43 -4.88
C GLN A 637 12.51 36.91 -4.95
N THR A 638 13.54 36.25 -5.47
CA THR A 638 13.59 34.80 -5.63
C THR A 638 13.51 34.13 -4.27
N ILE A 639 12.68 33.09 -4.16
CA ILE A 639 12.68 32.19 -3.01
C ILE A 639 13.73 31.10 -3.26
N LEU A 640 14.87 31.21 -2.58
CA LEU A 640 15.90 30.17 -2.58
C LEU A 640 15.66 29.19 -1.42
N ILE A 641 15.45 27.92 -1.77
CA ILE A 641 15.47 26.79 -0.83
C ILE A 641 16.81 26.09 -1.04
N GLU A 642 17.76 26.40 -0.17
CA GLU A 642 19.13 25.88 -0.23
C GLU A 642 19.19 24.37 -0.01
N GLN A 643 20.25 23.71 -0.50
CA GLN A 643 20.53 22.29 -0.23
C GLN A 643 20.48 21.94 1.28
N SER A 644 20.94 22.84 2.15
CA SER A 644 20.91 22.69 3.61
C SER A 644 19.48 22.57 4.16
N ASN A 645 18.50 23.10 3.44
CA ASN A 645 17.09 23.06 3.79
C ASN A 645 16.39 21.91 3.05
N SER A 646 16.85 20.68 3.25
CA SER A 646 16.26 19.48 2.65
C SER A 646 15.34 18.73 3.63
N GLY A 647 14.37 18.00 3.09
CA GLY A 647 13.74 16.88 3.80
C GLY A 647 14.64 15.65 3.82
N THR A 648 14.06 14.50 4.16
CA THR A 648 14.73 13.19 4.03
C THR A 648 13.81 12.20 3.36
N ASP A 649 14.34 11.05 2.96
CA ASP A 649 13.53 9.96 2.41
C ASP A 649 12.38 9.59 3.35
N GLY A 650 11.19 9.42 2.79
CA GLY A 650 9.95 9.22 3.54
C GLY A 650 9.53 10.38 4.47
N ARG A 651 10.20 11.54 4.45
CA ARG A 651 9.87 12.73 5.27
C ARG A 651 10.05 14.02 4.48
N TYR A 652 9.18 14.21 3.50
CA TYR A 652 9.16 15.40 2.67
C TYR A 652 8.92 16.67 3.50
N LYS A 653 9.57 17.77 3.14
CA LYS A 653 9.11 19.11 3.53
C LYS A 653 8.03 19.52 2.55
N THR A 654 6.82 19.77 3.03
CA THR A 654 5.68 20.04 2.16
C THR A 654 5.34 21.52 2.14
N LEU A 655 5.24 22.11 0.96
CA LEU A 655 4.65 23.43 0.73
C LEU A 655 3.34 23.21 -0.05
N SER A 656 2.21 23.39 0.63
CA SER A 656 0.90 23.03 0.11
C SER A 656 -0.05 24.22 0.17
N ALA A 657 -0.95 24.34 -0.81
CA ALA A 657 -2.17 25.10 -0.57
C ALA A 657 -2.92 24.52 0.63
N TYR A 658 -3.50 25.40 1.44
CA TYR A 658 -4.47 24.98 2.45
C TYR A 658 -5.71 24.42 1.75
N PRO A 659 -6.36 23.37 2.27
CA PRO A 659 -7.53 22.78 1.64
C PRO A 659 -8.66 23.78 1.35
N GLY A 660 -9.03 23.89 0.08
CA GLY A 660 -9.99 24.81 -0.51
C GLY A 660 -9.39 26.14 -0.96
N ALA A 661 -8.12 26.42 -0.66
CA ALA A 661 -7.44 27.65 -1.04
C ALA A 661 -6.85 27.57 -2.45
N LYS A 662 -6.74 28.72 -3.12
CA LYS A 662 -6.13 28.84 -4.44
C LYS A 662 -4.99 29.86 -4.41
N PRO A 663 -3.96 29.63 -3.58
CA PRO A 663 -2.88 30.58 -3.40
C PRO A 663 -2.11 30.80 -4.71
N VAL A 664 -1.78 32.06 -4.97
CA VAL A 664 -0.98 32.48 -6.12
C VAL A 664 0.27 33.17 -5.59
N LEU A 665 1.44 32.62 -5.88
CA LEU A 665 2.72 33.27 -5.65
C LEU A 665 3.05 34.08 -6.90
N ASP A 666 2.86 35.39 -6.78
CA ASP A 666 2.94 36.37 -7.87
C ASP A 666 4.24 37.16 -7.74
N PHE A 667 5.15 36.87 -8.67
CA PHE A 667 6.47 37.47 -8.77
C PHE A 667 6.52 38.64 -9.77
N SER A 668 5.37 39.14 -10.26
CA SER A 668 5.31 40.16 -11.33
C SER A 668 6.05 41.47 -11.01
N ALA A 669 6.40 41.71 -9.73
CA ALA A 669 7.23 42.83 -9.31
C ALA A 669 8.72 42.66 -9.65
N MET A 670 9.14 41.47 -10.10
CA MET A 670 10.48 41.24 -10.63
C MET A 670 10.63 41.85 -12.01
N GLU A 671 11.81 42.42 -12.25
CA GLU A 671 12.24 42.78 -13.60
C GLU A 671 12.69 41.53 -14.37
N PHE A 672 12.70 41.61 -15.70
CA PHE A 672 13.21 40.53 -16.54
C PHE A 672 14.72 40.36 -16.29
N GLY A 673 15.18 39.13 -16.11
CA GLY A 673 16.60 38.82 -16.03
C GLY A 673 16.93 37.45 -15.42
N ALA A 674 17.97 36.80 -15.94
CA ALA A 674 18.38 35.40 -15.69
C ALA A 674 18.71 34.98 -14.23
N SER A 675 18.51 35.86 -13.25
CA SER A 675 18.60 35.55 -11.82
C SER A 675 17.26 35.68 -11.09
N ASN A 676 16.25 36.27 -11.72
CA ASN A 676 14.97 36.66 -11.12
C ASN A 676 13.95 35.53 -11.26
N ARG A 677 14.35 34.34 -10.82
CA ARG A 677 13.49 33.15 -10.80
C ARG A 677 12.45 33.27 -9.70
N GLY A 678 11.28 32.67 -9.86
CA GLY A 678 10.29 32.60 -8.78
C GLY A 678 10.86 31.79 -7.61
N PHE A 679 11.11 30.51 -7.86
CA PHE A 679 11.81 29.60 -6.95
C PHE A 679 13.14 29.12 -7.50
N VAL A 680 14.12 28.97 -6.61
CA VAL A 680 15.25 28.06 -6.78
C VAL A 680 15.13 26.99 -5.70
N LEU A 681 14.80 25.76 -6.10
CA LEU A 681 14.68 24.62 -5.20
C LEU A 681 15.93 23.73 -5.30
N ASP A 682 16.99 24.12 -4.57
CA ASP A 682 18.25 23.38 -4.44
C ASP A 682 18.19 22.30 -3.35
N GLY A 683 17.25 22.44 -2.39
CA GLY A 683 16.88 21.43 -1.41
C GLY A 683 16.31 20.15 -2.04
N SER A 684 16.52 19.02 -1.38
CA SER A 684 16.01 17.69 -1.74
C SER A 684 14.82 17.28 -0.86
N TYR A 685 14.01 16.32 -1.32
CA TYR A 685 12.82 15.82 -0.62
C TYR A 685 11.82 16.92 -0.22
N TRP A 686 11.50 17.82 -1.15
CA TRP A 686 10.40 18.77 -1.04
C TRP A 686 9.18 18.31 -1.81
N HIS A 687 7.98 18.59 -1.27
CA HIS A 687 6.71 18.37 -1.94
C HIS A 687 5.99 19.70 -2.13
N PHE A 688 5.91 20.20 -3.36
CA PHE A 688 5.10 21.37 -3.70
C PHE A 688 3.74 20.88 -4.19
N TYR A 689 2.65 21.34 -3.58
CA TYR A 689 1.32 20.80 -3.82
C TYR A 689 0.24 21.88 -4.00
N ASN A 690 -0.42 21.85 -5.17
CA ASN A 690 -1.69 22.52 -5.44
C ASN A 690 -1.69 24.07 -5.31
N PHE A 691 -0.63 24.76 -5.73
CA PHE A 691 -0.62 26.23 -5.80
C PHE A 691 -0.08 26.76 -7.13
N ALA A 692 -0.21 28.08 -7.36
CA ALA A 692 0.22 28.73 -8.59
C ALA A 692 1.50 29.56 -8.41
N VAL A 693 2.36 29.58 -9.43
CA VAL A 693 3.50 30.50 -9.57
C VAL A 693 3.38 31.26 -10.88
N THR A 694 3.49 32.58 -10.81
CA THR A 694 3.34 33.45 -11.98
C THR A 694 4.23 34.70 -11.89
N GLY A 695 4.51 35.30 -13.04
CA GLY A 695 5.13 36.63 -13.13
C GLY A 695 6.62 36.67 -12.78
N ALA A 696 7.30 35.53 -12.64
CA ALA A 696 8.74 35.53 -12.38
C ALA A 696 9.49 36.25 -13.51
N GLY A 697 10.58 36.93 -13.18
CA GLY A 697 11.43 37.66 -14.14
C GLY A 697 12.30 36.74 -15.01
N ASP A 698 12.27 35.45 -14.74
CA ASP A 698 12.96 34.33 -15.39
C ASP A 698 12.07 33.08 -15.15
N ASN A 699 12.64 31.90 -14.95
CA ASN A 699 11.89 30.67 -14.72
C ASN A 699 10.92 30.80 -13.54
N GLY A 700 9.72 30.21 -13.65
CA GLY A 700 8.81 30.09 -12.51
C GLY A 700 9.45 29.30 -11.38
N ILE A 701 9.98 28.11 -11.71
CA ILE A 701 10.74 27.26 -10.78
C ILE A 701 12.00 26.74 -11.48
N LEU A 702 13.17 26.98 -10.89
CA LEU A 702 14.38 26.21 -11.16
C LEU A 702 14.50 25.10 -10.11
N LEU A 703 14.30 23.85 -10.53
CA LEU A 703 14.42 22.65 -9.71
C LEU A 703 15.83 22.08 -9.81
N SER A 704 16.60 22.22 -8.73
CA SER A 704 18.04 21.89 -8.68
C SER A 704 18.41 20.81 -7.66
N GLY A 705 17.53 20.49 -6.72
CA GLY A 705 17.70 19.39 -5.78
C GLY A 705 17.21 18.04 -6.30
N ASN A 706 17.31 17.01 -5.44
CA ASN A 706 16.99 15.63 -5.76
C ASN A 706 15.71 15.14 -5.06
N HIS A 707 15.08 14.10 -5.60
CA HIS A 707 13.97 13.40 -4.97
C HIS A 707 12.77 14.30 -4.60
N ASN A 708 12.61 15.44 -5.26
CA ASN A 708 11.50 16.35 -5.02
C ASN A 708 10.24 15.91 -5.78
N LYS A 709 9.09 16.30 -5.24
CA LYS A 709 7.78 16.11 -5.84
C LYS A 709 7.13 17.47 -6.11
N ILE A 710 6.81 17.75 -7.36
CA ILE A 710 6.09 18.96 -7.78
C ILE A 710 4.74 18.51 -8.34
N GLU A 711 3.66 18.87 -7.67
CA GLU A 711 2.36 18.23 -7.89
C GLU A 711 1.20 19.21 -7.93
N LEU A 712 0.32 19.04 -8.93
CA LEU A 712 -0.87 19.89 -9.12
C LEU A 712 -0.56 21.40 -9.19
N MET A 713 0.64 21.74 -9.63
CA MET A 713 1.06 23.13 -9.76
C MET A 713 0.54 23.77 -11.05
N LYS A 714 0.27 25.08 -10.98
CA LYS A 714 0.08 25.95 -12.15
C LYS A 714 1.27 26.88 -12.29
N LEU A 715 1.90 26.87 -13.47
CA LEU A 715 3.10 27.65 -13.76
C LEU A 715 2.81 28.49 -15.00
N TYR A 716 2.59 29.80 -14.86
CA TYR A 716 2.13 30.58 -16.00
C TYR A 716 2.58 32.03 -16.00
N GLY A 717 2.69 32.62 -17.19
CA GLY A 717 3.02 34.04 -17.31
C GLY A 717 4.38 34.40 -16.71
N ASN A 718 5.29 33.43 -16.61
CA ASN A 718 6.68 33.69 -16.22
C ASN A 718 7.45 34.19 -17.43
N ARG A 719 8.50 34.97 -17.20
CA ARG A 719 9.31 35.56 -18.27
C ARG A 719 10.42 34.64 -18.80
N ASP A 720 10.28 33.36 -18.54
CA ASP A 720 11.07 32.22 -19.06
C ASP A 720 10.23 30.95 -18.73
N THR A 721 10.79 29.78 -18.94
CA THR A 721 10.23 28.46 -18.70
C THR A 721 9.46 28.35 -17.37
N GLY A 722 8.26 27.76 -17.41
CA GLY A 722 7.44 27.58 -16.20
C GLY A 722 8.15 26.77 -15.10
N LEU A 723 8.70 25.60 -15.44
CA LEU A 723 9.59 24.84 -14.57
C LEU A 723 10.76 24.23 -15.35
N GLN A 724 11.97 24.53 -14.91
CA GLN A 724 13.20 23.98 -15.45
C GLN A 724 13.92 23.11 -14.41
N ILE A 725 14.31 21.89 -14.80
CA ILE A 725 15.20 21.01 -14.04
C ILE A 725 16.63 21.21 -14.55
N SER A 726 17.48 21.79 -13.71
CA SER A 726 18.89 22.06 -14.00
C SER A 726 19.64 22.39 -12.72
N ARG A 727 20.97 22.21 -12.70
CA ARG A 727 21.78 22.63 -11.56
C ARG A 727 21.67 24.15 -11.34
N TYR A 728 21.56 24.56 -10.09
CA TYR A 728 21.73 25.96 -9.68
C TYR A 728 23.20 26.23 -9.34
N ARG A 729 23.80 25.29 -8.62
CA ARG A 729 25.18 25.33 -8.17
C ARG A 729 26.17 25.10 -9.31
N THR A 730 27.06 26.07 -9.53
CA THR A 730 28.06 26.00 -10.60
C THR A 730 29.20 25.01 -10.31
N ASP A 731 29.40 24.65 -9.04
CA ASP A 731 30.36 23.65 -8.59
C ASP A 731 29.86 22.20 -8.72
N ALA A 732 28.57 21.99 -9.04
CA ALA A 732 28.00 20.69 -9.42
C ALA A 732 28.49 20.28 -10.82
N GLY A 733 29.74 19.86 -10.90
CA GLY A 733 30.50 19.69 -12.15
C GLY A 733 30.18 18.44 -12.95
N SER A 734 29.52 17.44 -12.34
CA SER A 734 29.25 16.15 -12.97
C SER A 734 27.77 15.78 -12.93
N ILE A 735 27.34 14.89 -13.83
CA ILE A 735 25.94 14.43 -13.95
C ILE A 735 25.40 13.80 -12.66
N SER A 736 26.25 13.23 -11.80
CA SER A 736 25.84 12.71 -10.48
C SER A 736 25.52 13.80 -9.45
N ASP A 737 25.98 15.03 -9.70
CA ASP A 737 25.72 16.19 -8.85
C ASP A 737 24.51 17.00 -9.33
N TRP A 738 23.91 16.62 -10.46
CA TRP A 738 22.78 17.32 -11.08
C TRP A 738 21.45 16.83 -10.50
N PRO A 739 20.38 17.66 -10.54
CA PRO A 739 19.06 17.29 -10.04
C PRO A 739 18.55 15.98 -10.64
N SER A 740 18.24 15.03 -9.76
CA SER A 740 17.91 13.65 -10.09
C SER A 740 16.70 13.14 -9.33
N TYR A 741 16.01 12.16 -9.91
CA TYR A 741 14.89 11.45 -9.30
C TYR A 741 13.72 12.34 -8.86
N ASN A 742 13.52 13.47 -9.53
CA ASN A 742 12.37 14.34 -9.26
C ASN A 742 11.12 13.85 -10.00
N LEU A 743 9.96 14.02 -9.38
CA LEU A 743 8.65 13.70 -9.95
C LEU A 743 7.84 15.00 -10.14
N VAL A 744 7.59 15.37 -11.39
CA VAL A 744 6.67 16.43 -11.78
C VAL A 744 5.36 15.79 -12.21
N LEU A 745 4.31 15.96 -11.40
CA LEU A 745 3.09 15.19 -11.47
C LEU A 745 1.87 16.09 -11.60
N ASN A 746 1.01 15.83 -12.57
CA ASN A 746 -0.25 16.56 -12.71
C ASN A 746 -0.09 18.10 -12.72
N CYS A 747 1.03 18.61 -13.22
CA CYS A 747 1.31 20.04 -13.31
C CYS A 747 0.81 20.61 -14.64
N THR A 748 0.45 21.89 -14.66
CA THR A 748 0.08 22.61 -15.89
C THR A 748 0.96 23.83 -16.06
N SER A 749 1.59 23.97 -17.23
CA SER A 749 2.45 25.10 -17.56
C SER A 749 1.98 25.78 -18.85
N PHE A 750 1.74 27.10 -18.81
CA PHE A 750 1.15 27.80 -19.94
C PHE A 750 1.43 29.30 -19.97
N ASN A 751 1.35 29.91 -21.15
CA ASN A 751 1.54 31.36 -21.33
C ASN A 751 2.87 31.89 -20.77
N ASN A 752 3.90 31.06 -20.67
CA ASN A 752 5.25 31.53 -20.34
C ASN A 752 5.86 32.18 -21.60
N LEU A 753 6.57 33.28 -21.39
CA LEU A 753 7.03 34.18 -22.44
C LEU A 753 8.24 34.98 -21.98
N ASP A 754 9.41 34.66 -22.48
CA ASP A 754 10.57 35.53 -22.47
C ASP A 754 10.36 36.69 -23.45
N THR A 755 10.58 37.92 -22.99
CA THR A 755 10.21 39.13 -23.75
C THR A 755 11.33 39.67 -24.64
N ASP A 756 12.49 39.01 -24.65
CA ASP A 756 13.65 39.39 -25.45
C ASP A 756 13.63 38.77 -26.85
N ASN A 757 13.42 37.45 -26.99
CA ASN A 757 13.36 36.76 -28.29
C ASN A 757 12.19 35.78 -28.44
N GLU A 758 11.36 35.58 -27.41
CA GLU A 758 10.25 34.61 -27.38
C GLU A 758 10.68 33.17 -27.74
N GLU A 759 11.95 32.82 -27.52
CA GLU A 759 12.60 31.58 -27.99
C GLU A 759 12.99 30.64 -26.83
N ASP A 760 12.93 31.08 -25.58
CA ASP A 760 13.49 30.35 -24.44
C ASP A 760 12.42 29.82 -23.44
N ALA A 761 11.21 30.40 -23.44
CA ALA A 761 10.19 30.07 -22.46
C ALA A 761 9.34 28.85 -22.85
N ASP A 762 9.76 27.71 -22.31
CA ASP A 762 9.04 26.45 -22.42
C ASP A 762 7.90 26.33 -21.39
N GLY A 763 7.03 25.36 -21.61
CA GLY A 763 6.16 24.87 -20.54
C GLY A 763 7.00 24.21 -19.44
N PHE A 764 7.72 23.15 -19.80
CA PHE A 764 8.60 22.40 -18.93
C PHE A 764 9.95 22.17 -19.60
N ALA A 765 11.03 22.28 -18.84
CA ALA A 765 12.35 21.94 -19.33
C ALA A 765 13.08 21.01 -18.37
N ALA A 766 13.77 20.01 -18.90
CA ALA A 766 14.74 19.20 -18.17
C ALA A 766 16.00 19.12 -19.01
N LYS A 767 16.72 20.24 -19.04
CA LYS A 767 17.75 20.57 -20.01
C LYS A 767 19.09 20.88 -19.36
N LEU A 768 20.15 20.99 -20.17
CA LEU A 768 21.52 21.40 -19.83
C LEU A 768 22.25 20.51 -18.82
N THR A 769 21.82 20.53 -17.56
CA THR A 769 22.51 19.92 -16.41
C THR A 769 21.48 19.23 -15.53
N CYS A 770 20.78 18.27 -16.15
CA CYS A 770 19.73 17.46 -15.55
C CYS A 770 20.27 16.06 -15.30
N GLY A 771 20.13 15.55 -14.08
CA GLY A 771 20.59 14.22 -13.69
C GLY A 771 19.62 13.11 -14.09
N GLU A 772 19.92 11.89 -13.68
CA GLU A 772 19.12 10.69 -13.98
C GLU A 772 17.76 10.65 -13.27
N GLY A 773 16.80 9.94 -13.87
CA GLY A 773 15.59 9.47 -13.19
C GLY A 773 14.47 10.50 -13.01
N ASN A 774 14.55 11.66 -13.67
CA ASN A 774 13.50 12.67 -13.61
C ASN A 774 12.27 12.24 -14.45
N VAL A 775 11.07 12.41 -13.88
CA VAL A 775 9.81 11.96 -14.48
C VAL A 775 8.79 13.09 -14.56
N PHE A 776 8.18 13.26 -15.73
CA PHE A 776 6.97 14.05 -15.93
C PHE A 776 5.80 13.08 -16.17
N ASP A 777 4.74 13.20 -15.37
CA ASP A 777 3.56 12.31 -15.45
C ASP A 777 2.27 13.13 -15.34
N GLY A 778 1.32 12.97 -16.27
CA GLY A 778 0.02 13.65 -16.18
C GLY A 778 0.06 15.17 -16.39
N CYS A 779 1.13 15.69 -16.99
CA CYS A 779 1.35 17.12 -17.11
C CYS A 779 0.77 17.69 -18.42
N MET A 780 0.42 18.98 -18.41
CA MET A 780 -0.07 19.70 -19.58
C MET A 780 0.78 20.93 -19.85
N ALA A 781 1.28 21.08 -21.08
CA ALA A 781 1.97 22.28 -21.53
C ALA A 781 1.28 22.88 -22.75
N TYR A 782 0.82 24.12 -22.63
CA TYR A 782 0.14 24.78 -23.75
C TYR A 782 0.39 26.26 -23.82
N ASN A 783 0.34 26.79 -25.04
CA ASN A 783 0.48 28.21 -25.29
C ASN A 783 1.73 28.83 -24.64
N ASN A 784 2.85 28.10 -24.60
CA ASN A 784 4.15 28.69 -24.26
C ASN A 784 4.77 29.26 -25.53
N SER A 785 5.61 30.30 -25.41
CA SER A 785 6.18 30.98 -26.56
C SER A 785 7.09 30.08 -27.38
N ASP A 786 7.87 29.20 -26.74
CA ASP A 786 8.74 28.22 -27.40
C ASP A 786 8.10 26.83 -27.45
N ASP A 787 8.51 25.88 -26.61
CA ASP A 787 7.99 24.51 -26.64
C ASP A 787 7.06 24.15 -25.47
N GLY A 788 6.36 23.04 -25.61
CA GLY A 788 5.73 22.37 -24.47
C GLY A 788 6.76 21.75 -23.53
N TRP A 789 7.69 20.98 -24.09
CA TRP A 789 8.81 20.35 -23.40
C TRP A 789 10.13 20.57 -24.12
N ASP A 790 11.18 20.95 -23.39
CA ASP A 790 12.56 21.02 -23.89
C ASP A 790 13.54 20.17 -23.05
N LEU A 791 14.18 19.20 -23.70
CA LEU A 791 15.24 18.34 -23.15
C LEU A 791 16.62 18.65 -23.75
N PHE A 792 16.86 19.90 -24.15
CA PHE A 792 18.09 20.33 -24.78
C PHE A 792 19.34 19.95 -23.98
N ALA A 793 20.29 19.28 -24.63
CA ALA A 793 21.62 19.04 -24.11
C ALA A 793 22.64 19.76 -25.00
N LYS A 794 23.68 20.33 -24.39
CA LYS A 794 24.73 21.07 -25.11
C LYS A 794 26.09 20.40 -24.98
N THR A 795 26.92 20.59 -25.99
CA THR A 795 28.21 19.91 -26.10
C THR A 795 29.13 20.21 -24.91
N GLU A 796 29.05 21.41 -24.34
CA GLU A 796 29.90 21.86 -23.24
C GLU A 796 29.64 21.11 -21.93
N THR A 797 28.39 20.74 -21.66
CA THR A 797 28.02 19.98 -20.45
C THR A 797 27.90 18.48 -20.73
N GLY A 798 27.72 18.08 -21.99
CA GLY A 798 27.57 16.70 -22.39
C GLY A 798 26.14 16.18 -22.19
N PRO A 799 25.96 14.84 -22.25
CA PRO A 799 24.64 14.21 -22.08
C PRO A 799 24.01 14.55 -20.73
N ILE A 800 22.70 14.72 -20.73
CA ILE A 800 21.88 14.77 -19.52
C ILE A 800 21.34 13.38 -19.17
N GLY A 801 20.85 13.21 -17.96
CA GLY A 801 20.23 11.99 -17.52
C GLY A 801 18.95 11.65 -18.27
N THR A 802 18.52 10.40 -18.13
CA THR A 802 17.33 9.89 -18.80
C THR A 802 16.08 10.47 -18.18
N VAL A 803 15.41 11.34 -18.94
CA VAL A 803 14.06 11.83 -18.63
C VAL A 803 12.98 10.89 -19.19
N THR A 804 11.96 10.61 -18.37
CA THR A 804 10.74 9.91 -18.77
C THR A 804 9.56 10.88 -18.77
N ILE A 805 8.87 11.01 -19.90
CA ILE A 805 7.64 11.80 -20.04
C ILE A 805 6.50 10.82 -20.33
N LYS A 806 5.46 10.81 -19.50
CA LYS A 806 4.33 9.91 -19.72
C LYS A 806 2.98 10.52 -19.38
N ASN A 807 1.93 10.09 -20.08
CA ASN A 807 0.56 10.56 -19.85
C ASN A 807 0.42 12.10 -19.95
N CYS A 808 1.25 12.75 -20.77
CA CYS A 808 1.31 14.20 -20.90
C CYS A 808 0.65 14.71 -22.18
N ILE A 809 0.21 15.96 -22.17
CA ILE A 809 -0.37 16.63 -23.34
C ILE A 809 0.37 17.94 -23.64
N ALA A 810 0.84 18.10 -24.88
CA ALA A 810 1.46 19.33 -25.38
C ALA A 810 0.65 19.93 -26.53
N PHE A 811 0.20 21.18 -26.43
CA PHE A 811 -0.61 21.76 -27.50
C PHE A 811 -0.50 23.27 -27.63
N ARG A 812 -0.62 23.76 -28.87
CA ARG A 812 -0.61 25.21 -29.18
C ARG A 812 0.63 25.96 -28.70
N ASN A 813 1.75 25.26 -28.46
CA ASN A 813 3.04 25.91 -28.17
C ASN A 813 3.60 26.56 -29.45
N GLY A 814 4.54 27.48 -29.29
CA GLY A 814 4.99 28.41 -30.33
C GLY A 814 4.22 29.73 -30.34
N ARG A 815 3.47 30.03 -29.27
CA ARG A 815 2.65 31.24 -29.11
C ARG A 815 1.99 31.27 -27.74
N THR A 816 1.88 32.45 -27.14
CA THR A 816 0.98 32.63 -26.01
C THR A 816 -0.45 32.92 -26.46
N GLU A 817 -1.40 32.93 -25.52
CA GLU A 817 -2.78 33.35 -25.81
C GLU A 817 -2.88 34.84 -26.20
N THR A 818 -1.86 35.65 -25.88
CA THR A 818 -1.86 37.11 -26.07
C THR A 818 -0.81 37.62 -27.07
N SER A 819 0.25 36.85 -27.35
CA SER A 819 1.33 37.24 -28.28
C SER A 819 1.04 36.75 -29.70
N GLN A 820 1.57 37.48 -30.68
CA GLN A 820 1.59 37.04 -32.08
C GLN A 820 2.77 36.08 -32.28
N LEU A 821 2.70 35.23 -33.31
CA LEU A 821 3.78 34.32 -33.69
C LEU A 821 5.11 35.08 -33.84
N HIS A 822 6.14 34.71 -33.08
CA HIS A 822 7.47 35.27 -33.20
C HIS A 822 8.32 34.43 -34.16
N PRO A 823 9.15 35.02 -35.06
CA PRO A 823 9.87 34.25 -36.07
C PRO A 823 10.95 33.29 -35.54
N GLN A 824 11.37 33.44 -34.29
CA GLN A 824 12.50 32.69 -33.71
C GLN A 824 12.06 31.48 -32.88
N ASN A 825 10.77 31.36 -32.56
CA ASN A 825 10.31 30.25 -31.74
C ASN A 825 10.34 28.91 -32.50
N ASP A 826 10.57 27.85 -31.74
CA ASP A 826 10.69 26.48 -32.20
C ASP A 826 9.37 25.72 -32.08
N GLY A 827 8.45 26.13 -31.22
CA GLY A 827 7.03 25.79 -31.33
C GLY A 827 6.67 24.31 -31.30
N ASN A 828 7.46 23.46 -30.66
CA ASN A 828 7.24 22.02 -30.63
C ASN A 828 6.37 21.59 -29.44
N GLY A 829 5.69 20.46 -29.59
CA GLY A 829 5.05 19.80 -28.45
C GLY A 829 6.08 19.22 -27.50
N PHE A 830 6.91 18.30 -28.01
CA PHE A 830 7.97 17.63 -27.26
C PHE A 830 9.31 17.71 -28.02
N LYS A 831 10.22 18.57 -27.56
CA LYS A 831 11.62 18.72 -28.03
C LYS A 831 12.53 17.82 -27.17
N LEU A 832 12.96 16.69 -27.73
CA LEU A 832 13.57 15.58 -26.97
C LEU A 832 15.10 15.53 -27.08
N GLY A 833 15.74 16.68 -27.21
CA GLY A 833 17.17 16.70 -27.50
C GLY A 833 17.77 18.05 -27.88
N GLY A 834 19.07 18.03 -28.17
CA GLY A 834 19.80 19.17 -28.67
C GLY A 834 21.24 18.84 -29.11
N SER A 835 21.80 19.70 -29.97
CA SER A 835 23.25 19.81 -30.25
C SER A 835 24.02 18.52 -30.62
N GLY A 836 23.34 17.47 -31.09
CA GLY A 836 24.01 16.19 -31.40
C GLY A 836 24.41 15.39 -30.15
N VAL A 837 23.95 15.80 -28.97
CA VAL A 837 24.29 15.20 -27.69
C VAL A 837 23.19 14.20 -27.31
N GLY A 838 23.60 12.95 -27.09
CA GLY A 838 22.66 11.83 -26.98
C GLY A 838 22.31 11.42 -25.57
N SER A 839 21.02 11.42 -25.25
CA SER A 839 20.44 10.90 -24.00
C SER A 839 19.21 10.02 -24.28
N PRO A 840 19.04 8.87 -23.61
CA PRO A 840 18.04 7.87 -23.98
C PRO A 840 16.64 8.13 -23.41
N HIS A 841 16.07 9.30 -23.73
CA HIS A 841 14.75 9.73 -23.26
C HIS A 841 13.61 8.81 -23.70
N GLN A 842 12.56 8.77 -22.88
CA GLN A 842 11.39 7.91 -23.07
C GLN A 842 10.12 8.75 -23.06
N VAL A 843 9.30 8.61 -24.10
CA VAL A 843 7.97 9.25 -24.15
C VAL A 843 6.90 8.18 -24.33
N ILE A 844 5.94 8.13 -23.41
CA ILE A 844 4.98 7.04 -23.30
C ILE A 844 3.57 7.60 -23.11
N ASN A 845 2.63 7.22 -23.97
CA ASN A 845 1.22 7.59 -23.79
C ASN A 845 0.98 9.12 -23.80
N CYS A 846 1.62 9.84 -24.72
CA CYS A 846 1.50 11.30 -24.80
C CYS A 846 0.70 11.76 -26.03
N LEU A 847 0.06 12.92 -25.90
CA LEU A 847 -0.69 13.58 -26.97
C LEU A 847 -0.04 14.92 -27.35
N ALA A 848 0.16 15.16 -28.64
CA ALA A 848 0.56 16.46 -29.18
C ALA A 848 -0.42 16.97 -30.24
N PHE A 849 -0.92 18.21 -30.14
CA PHE A 849 -1.77 18.77 -31.19
C PHE A 849 -1.68 20.29 -31.34
N GLU A 850 -1.91 20.80 -32.55
CA GLU A 850 -1.96 22.25 -32.85
C GLU A 850 -0.70 23.06 -32.44
N ASN A 851 0.42 22.38 -32.16
CA ASN A 851 1.71 23.06 -31.96
C ASN A 851 2.17 23.67 -33.28
N LEU A 852 2.85 24.82 -33.20
CA LEU A 852 3.29 25.57 -34.38
C LEU A 852 4.15 24.70 -35.31
N HIS A 853 5.14 23.98 -34.76
CA HIS A 853 6.05 23.08 -35.48
C HIS A 853 5.74 21.60 -35.15
N CYS A 854 6.71 20.81 -34.68
CA CYS A 854 6.53 19.37 -34.56
C CYS A 854 5.63 19.00 -33.37
N GLY A 855 4.89 17.90 -33.48
CA GLY A 855 4.30 17.27 -32.29
C GLY A 855 5.41 16.67 -31.41
N PHE A 856 6.23 15.80 -32.00
CA PHE A 856 7.38 15.16 -31.37
C PHE A 856 8.62 15.33 -32.25
N THR A 857 9.72 15.81 -31.68
CA THR A 857 11.00 15.93 -32.39
C THR A 857 12.15 15.40 -31.54
N ASP A 858 13.05 14.62 -32.14
CA ASP A 858 14.28 14.21 -31.46
C ASP A 858 15.25 15.38 -31.26
N ASN A 859 15.02 16.49 -31.96
CA ASN A 859 15.86 17.69 -31.98
C ASN A 859 17.37 17.40 -31.98
N ASN A 860 17.80 16.51 -32.88
CA ASN A 860 19.21 16.12 -33.03
C ASN A 860 19.80 15.35 -31.83
N ASN A 861 18.98 14.68 -31.03
CA ASN A 861 19.44 13.68 -30.07
C ASN A 861 19.70 12.33 -30.76
N PRO A 862 20.97 11.86 -30.85
CA PRO A 862 21.29 10.60 -31.49
C PRO A 862 20.85 9.34 -30.73
N LYS A 863 20.41 9.46 -29.47
CA LYS A 863 20.15 8.32 -28.58
C LYS A 863 18.72 8.21 -28.05
N LEU A 864 17.75 8.96 -28.59
CA LEU A 864 16.35 8.83 -28.18
C LEU A 864 15.94 7.35 -28.06
N ALA A 865 15.40 6.94 -26.90
CA ALA A 865 15.15 5.53 -26.66
C ALA A 865 13.83 5.07 -27.29
N LYS A 866 12.72 5.75 -26.98
CA LYS A 866 11.39 5.32 -27.45
C LYS A 866 10.31 6.39 -27.45
N LEU A 867 9.39 6.25 -28.41
CA LEU A 867 8.05 6.82 -28.41
C LEU A 867 7.05 5.65 -28.45
N ILE A 868 6.22 5.50 -27.41
CA ILE A 868 5.23 4.41 -27.31
C ILE A 868 3.86 5.00 -27.03
N ASN A 869 2.81 4.50 -27.69
CA ASN A 869 1.42 4.93 -27.49
C ASN A 869 1.26 6.46 -27.67
N CYS A 870 1.93 7.09 -28.63
CA CYS A 870 1.86 8.54 -28.80
C CYS A 870 0.93 8.92 -29.95
N THR A 871 0.12 9.95 -29.75
CA THR A 871 -0.76 10.50 -30.79
C THR A 871 -0.35 11.93 -31.11
N ALA A 872 -0.24 12.24 -32.39
CA ALA A 872 0.05 13.58 -32.91
C ALA A 872 -1.01 13.98 -33.94
N VAL A 873 -1.69 15.10 -33.71
CA VAL A 873 -2.79 15.56 -34.56
C VAL A 873 -2.65 17.03 -34.92
N ASN A 874 -2.71 17.38 -36.21
CA ASN A 874 -2.75 18.77 -36.67
C ASN A 874 -1.60 19.66 -36.16
N ASN A 875 -0.41 19.10 -35.85
CA ASN A 875 0.79 19.91 -35.60
C ASN A 875 1.39 20.41 -36.92
N GLY A 876 2.35 21.33 -36.85
CA GLY A 876 3.11 21.77 -38.00
C GLY A 876 2.32 22.71 -38.90
N GLU A 877 1.75 23.75 -38.30
CA GLU A 877 0.97 24.77 -39.03
C GLU A 877 1.79 25.48 -40.10
N ASP A 878 3.12 25.42 -40.00
CA ASP A 878 4.11 26.07 -40.86
C ASP A 878 4.84 25.10 -41.83
N SER A 879 4.37 23.86 -42.00
CA SER A 879 5.03 22.79 -42.80
C SER A 879 6.13 22.02 -42.06
N LYS A 880 5.87 21.64 -40.80
CA LYS A 880 6.63 20.62 -40.06
C LYS A 880 5.79 19.34 -39.88
N PRO A 881 6.41 18.17 -39.68
CA PRO A 881 5.64 16.94 -39.50
C PRO A 881 5.14 16.77 -38.07
N ASN A 882 4.18 15.85 -37.88
CA ASN A 882 3.74 15.43 -36.56
C ASN A 882 4.89 14.76 -35.79
N PHE A 883 5.64 13.86 -36.46
CA PHE A 883 6.81 13.17 -35.90
C PHE A 883 8.08 13.47 -36.69
N SER A 884 9.13 13.95 -36.01
CA SER A 884 10.46 14.25 -36.56
C SER A 884 11.56 13.60 -35.74
N ALA A 885 11.67 12.28 -35.81
CA ALA A 885 12.56 11.45 -34.99
C ALA A 885 13.53 10.61 -35.85
N TYR A 886 14.28 11.26 -36.74
CA TYR A 886 15.15 10.61 -37.74
C TYR A 886 16.65 10.77 -37.51
N ARG A 887 17.04 11.50 -36.48
CA ARG A 887 18.44 11.76 -36.08
C ARG A 887 18.89 10.87 -34.92
N CYS A 888 18.00 10.06 -34.35
CA CYS A 888 18.24 9.07 -33.29
C CYS A 888 19.03 7.83 -33.75
N SER A 889 20.23 8.07 -34.29
CA SER A 889 21.03 7.10 -35.05
C SER A 889 21.81 6.03 -34.25
N SER A 890 21.78 6.06 -32.91
CA SER A 890 22.60 5.17 -32.07
C SER A 890 21.87 4.76 -30.79
N PRO A 891 21.38 3.51 -30.65
CA PRO A 891 21.37 2.41 -31.63
C PRO A 891 20.22 2.48 -32.64
N GLY A 892 19.38 3.52 -32.60
CA GLY A 892 18.06 3.55 -33.23
C GLY A 892 16.96 3.57 -32.16
N ALA A 893 15.91 4.36 -32.36
CA ALA A 893 14.80 4.46 -31.42
C ALA A 893 13.73 3.38 -31.65
N THR A 894 12.95 3.06 -30.61
CA THR A 894 11.73 2.26 -30.73
C THR A 894 10.52 3.15 -30.89
N PHE A 895 9.76 2.93 -31.97
CA PHE A 895 8.49 3.61 -32.24
C PHE A 895 7.39 2.55 -32.24
N GLN A 896 6.45 2.64 -31.31
CA GLN A 896 5.40 1.64 -31.19
C GLN A 896 4.06 2.30 -30.93
N ASN A 897 3.03 1.81 -31.60
CA ASN A 897 1.66 2.23 -31.32
C ASN A 897 1.43 3.73 -31.52
N LEU A 898 1.99 4.30 -32.59
CA LEU A 898 1.89 5.72 -32.91
C LEU A 898 0.67 6.02 -33.78
N ILE A 899 0.06 7.20 -33.58
CA ILE A 899 -0.96 7.75 -34.47
C ILE A 899 -0.53 9.14 -34.93
N SER A 900 -0.44 9.33 -36.25
CA SER A 900 -0.29 10.62 -36.92
C SER A 900 -1.53 10.91 -37.75
N ALA A 901 -2.17 12.06 -37.53
CA ALA A 901 -3.36 12.43 -38.27
C ALA A 901 -3.47 13.93 -38.56
N TYR A 902 -4.15 14.25 -39.66
CA TYR A 902 -4.66 15.58 -39.96
C TYR A 902 -6.17 15.48 -40.15
N VAL A 903 -6.94 16.13 -39.28
CA VAL A 903 -8.41 16.02 -39.21
C VAL A 903 -9.05 17.40 -39.09
N GLY A 904 -10.38 17.46 -39.19
CA GLY A 904 -11.13 18.72 -39.11
C GLY A 904 -11.00 19.59 -40.38
N GLY A 905 -10.77 18.96 -41.53
CA GLY A 905 -10.62 19.66 -42.81
C GLY A 905 -9.21 20.15 -43.13
N ARG A 906 -8.21 19.81 -42.30
CA ARG A 906 -6.80 20.05 -42.63
C ARG A 906 -6.30 19.06 -43.69
N SER A 907 -5.52 19.55 -44.64
CA SER A 907 -4.75 18.71 -45.57
C SER A 907 -3.68 17.93 -44.81
N LEU A 908 -3.23 16.80 -45.38
CA LEU A 908 -2.03 16.13 -44.89
C LEU A 908 -0.87 17.11 -44.87
N GLY A 909 -0.17 17.19 -43.74
CA GLY A 909 1.08 17.95 -43.63
C GLY A 909 2.28 17.17 -44.14
N GLU A 910 3.47 17.58 -43.68
CA GLU A 910 4.75 16.99 -44.09
C GLU A 910 4.88 15.53 -43.67
N SER A 911 5.78 14.80 -44.36
CA SER A 911 6.12 13.41 -44.02
C SER A 911 6.69 13.31 -42.61
N ASP A 912 6.13 12.40 -41.82
CA ASP A 912 6.73 11.92 -40.58
C ASP A 912 8.07 11.25 -40.88
N LYS A 913 9.04 11.44 -39.97
CA LYS A 913 10.41 11.00 -40.16
C LYS A 913 10.88 10.17 -38.97
N PHE A 914 11.49 9.02 -39.25
CA PHE A 914 11.91 8.06 -38.24
C PHE A 914 13.28 7.44 -38.57
N TYR A 915 14.06 7.15 -37.53
CA TYR A 915 15.28 6.34 -37.61
C TYR A 915 15.28 5.32 -36.47
N GLY A 916 14.94 4.07 -36.78
CA GLY A 916 14.86 3.01 -35.79
C GLY A 916 13.86 1.95 -36.22
N THR A 917 13.21 1.32 -35.25
CA THR A 917 12.20 0.28 -35.51
C THR A 917 10.82 0.82 -35.17
N ILE A 918 9.93 0.83 -36.18
CA ILE A 918 8.53 1.21 -36.04
C ILE A 918 7.61 -0.02 -36.12
N SER A 919 6.61 -0.11 -35.26
CA SER A 919 5.64 -1.22 -35.21
C SER A 919 4.26 -0.72 -34.80
N ASP A 920 3.21 -1.45 -35.18
CA ASP A 920 1.83 -1.19 -34.77
C ASP A 920 1.42 0.29 -34.89
N SER A 921 1.77 0.98 -35.97
CA SER A 921 1.65 2.45 -36.05
C SER A 921 0.91 2.91 -37.30
N VAL A 922 0.23 4.05 -37.22
CA VAL A 922 -0.30 4.77 -38.38
C VAL A 922 0.41 6.12 -38.53
N VAL A 923 1.11 6.31 -39.64
CA VAL A 923 1.98 7.47 -39.87
C VAL A 923 1.83 8.01 -41.30
N ILE A 924 2.30 9.24 -41.52
CA ILE A 924 2.20 9.92 -42.81
C ILE A 924 3.56 9.96 -43.48
N ASP A 925 3.67 9.50 -44.72
CA ASP A 925 4.89 9.59 -45.52
C ASP A 925 4.53 9.87 -46.99
N SER A 926 5.16 10.88 -47.57
CA SER A 926 5.07 11.21 -48.99
C SER A 926 3.62 11.42 -49.46
N GLY A 927 2.82 12.14 -48.65
CA GLY A 927 1.42 12.46 -48.92
C GLY A 927 0.46 11.27 -48.82
N LYS A 928 0.87 10.18 -48.15
CA LYS A 928 0.05 8.98 -47.94
C LYS A 928 0.07 8.56 -46.48
N THR A 929 -1.01 7.93 -46.04
CA THR A 929 -1.11 7.31 -44.72
C THR A 929 -0.71 5.84 -44.81
N TYR A 930 0.24 5.42 -43.96
CA TYR A 930 0.75 4.06 -43.87
C TYR A 930 0.33 3.43 -42.55
N GLN A 931 -0.26 2.23 -42.62
CA GLN A 931 -0.45 1.36 -41.47
C GLN A 931 0.67 0.32 -41.41
N ILE A 932 1.47 0.40 -40.36
CA ILE A 932 2.55 -0.53 -40.04
C ILE A 932 2.00 -1.54 -39.03
N GLY A 933 1.89 -2.81 -39.41
CA GLY A 933 1.49 -3.88 -38.50
C GLY A 933 2.69 -4.44 -37.73
N SER A 934 3.58 -5.14 -38.44
CA SER A 934 4.78 -5.73 -37.84
C SER A 934 5.94 -4.74 -37.72
N ALA A 935 6.91 -5.06 -36.86
CA ALA A 935 8.16 -4.32 -36.75
C ALA A 935 8.84 -4.11 -38.12
N TYR A 936 9.17 -2.86 -38.41
CA TYR A 936 9.84 -2.41 -39.61
C TYR A 936 10.98 -1.46 -39.25
N THR A 937 12.18 -1.77 -39.71
CA THR A 937 13.33 -0.87 -39.56
C THR A 937 13.31 0.17 -40.67
N THR A 938 13.26 1.44 -40.30
CA THR A 938 13.12 2.54 -41.25
C THR A 938 14.41 2.79 -42.01
N ALA A 939 14.34 2.89 -43.35
CA ALA A 939 15.46 3.27 -44.20
C ALA A 939 15.25 4.69 -44.76
N ASN A 940 16.26 5.56 -44.68
CA ASN A 940 16.26 6.91 -45.25
C ASN A 940 15.14 7.84 -44.72
N ASN A 941 14.91 7.87 -43.41
CA ASN A 941 14.00 8.82 -42.73
C ASN A 941 12.51 8.68 -43.10
N GLY A 942 12.08 7.54 -43.64
CA GLY A 942 10.68 7.29 -44.02
C GLY A 942 10.25 5.85 -43.75
N VAL A 943 8.96 5.57 -43.98
CA VAL A 943 8.33 4.25 -43.74
C VAL A 943 7.87 3.57 -45.02
N LYS A 944 8.14 4.18 -46.18
CA LYS A 944 7.79 3.64 -47.49
C LYS A 944 8.31 2.22 -47.70
N GLY A 945 7.38 1.27 -47.77
CA GLY A 945 7.67 -0.17 -47.95
C GLY A 945 7.58 -1.00 -46.66
N GLY A 946 7.36 -0.37 -45.50
CA GLY A 946 7.19 -1.04 -44.21
C GLY A 946 5.77 -1.40 -43.82
N GLY A 947 4.77 -0.95 -44.59
CA GLY A 947 3.37 -1.23 -44.30
C GLY A 947 2.43 -0.92 -45.47
N THR A 948 1.13 -0.99 -45.18
CA THR A 948 0.08 -0.89 -46.20
C THR A 948 -0.43 0.54 -46.27
N VAL A 949 -0.59 1.06 -47.50
CA VAL A 949 -1.21 2.37 -47.72
C VAL A 949 -2.71 2.25 -47.45
N ILE A 950 -3.21 3.10 -46.56
CA ILE A 950 -4.62 3.18 -46.18
C ILE A 950 -5.20 4.56 -46.51
N ASN A 951 -6.51 4.70 -46.39
CA ASN A 951 -7.15 6.01 -46.39
C ASN A 951 -6.67 6.82 -45.18
N ASN A 952 -6.61 8.14 -45.34
CA ASN A 952 -6.29 9.05 -44.24
C ASN A 952 -7.32 8.90 -43.12
N LEU A 953 -6.86 9.01 -41.87
CA LEU A 953 -7.76 9.07 -40.73
C LEU A 953 -8.67 10.30 -40.86
N SER A 954 -9.91 10.09 -40.46
CA SER A 954 -11.00 11.04 -40.49
C SER A 954 -11.46 11.36 -39.06
N ALA A 955 -12.34 12.35 -38.91
CA ALA A 955 -12.92 12.68 -37.62
C ALA A 955 -13.62 11.48 -36.95
N SER A 956 -14.23 10.58 -37.74
CA SER A 956 -14.92 9.39 -37.23
C SER A 956 -13.99 8.30 -36.71
N ASP A 957 -12.68 8.39 -36.95
CA ASP A 957 -11.71 7.45 -36.40
C ASP A 957 -11.31 7.81 -34.95
N PHE A 958 -11.79 8.95 -34.44
CA PHE A 958 -11.51 9.45 -33.09
C PHE A 958 -12.77 9.61 -32.24
N THR A 959 -12.64 9.46 -30.91
CA THR A 959 -13.75 9.59 -29.96
C THR A 959 -14.30 11.02 -29.98
N SER A 960 -13.39 11.98 -30.06
CA SER A 960 -13.69 13.39 -30.28
C SER A 960 -12.51 14.04 -30.99
N ILE A 961 -12.77 14.97 -31.89
CA ILE A 961 -11.75 15.90 -32.41
C ILE A 961 -11.99 17.34 -31.91
N THR A 962 -12.93 17.50 -30.98
CA THR A 962 -13.33 18.79 -30.45
C THR A 962 -12.49 19.13 -29.23
N VAL A 963 -11.71 20.19 -29.36
CA VAL A 963 -10.89 20.76 -28.29
C VAL A 963 -11.50 22.09 -27.83
N PRO A 964 -11.54 22.40 -26.53
CA PRO A 964 -11.89 23.73 -26.04
C PRO A 964 -11.05 24.84 -26.69
N LYS A 965 -11.67 26.02 -26.83
CA LYS A 965 -11.03 27.20 -27.43
C LYS A 965 -9.89 27.74 -26.55
N VAL A 966 -9.03 28.55 -27.17
CA VAL A 966 -8.03 29.39 -26.48
C VAL A 966 -8.73 30.25 -25.40
N GLY A 967 -8.07 30.44 -24.25
CA GLY A 967 -8.61 31.10 -23.06
C GLY A 967 -9.37 30.18 -22.10
N THR A 968 -9.32 28.85 -22.32
CA THR A 968 -9.88 27.88 -21.37
C THR A 968 -8.86 27.62 -20.25
N ASP A 969 -9.30 27.63 -19.00
CA ASP A 969 -8.49 27.08 -17.89
C ASP A 969 -8.47 25.56 -18.00
N PHE A 970 -7.52 25.04 -18.77
CA PHE A 970 -7.37 23.59 -18.99
C PHE A 970 -6.94 22.85 -17.72
N HIS A 971 -6.28 23.53 -16.77
CA HIS A 971 -5.95 22.92 -15.49
C HIS A 971 -7.24 22.54 -14.74
N THR A 972 -8.25 23.41 -14.76
CA THR A 972 -9.56 23.10 -14.15
C THR A 972 -10.43 22.24 -15.07
N ALA A 973 -10.44 22.51 -16.37
CA ALA A 973 -11.39 21.90 -17.31
C ALA A 973 -11.04 20.46 -17.71
N TRP A 974 -9.76 20.09 -17.64
CA TRP A 974 -9.26 18.78 -18.04
C TRP A 974 -8.64 18.00 -16.89
N ARG A 975 -8.82 18.41 -15.64
CA ARG A 975 -8.44 17.58 -14.50
C ARG A 975 -9.67 16.98 -13.84
N ASP A 976 -9.60 15.69 -13.54
CA ASP A 976 -10.57 15.04 -12.68
C ASP A 976 -10.36 15.42 -11.21
N ALA A 977 -11.20 14.89 -10.32
CA ALA A 977 -11.10 15.17 -8.89
C ALA A 977 -9.80 14.67 -8.24
N ASN A 978 -9.08 13.74 -8.87
CA ASN A 978 -7.78 13.24 -8.42
C ASN A 978 -6.61 14.05 -9.01
N GLY A 979 -6.91 15.04 -9.86
CA GLY A 979 -5.93 15.86 -10.53
C GLY A 979 -5.42 15.26 -11.85
N ASN A 980 -5.89 14.09 -12.26
CA ASN A 980 -5.45 13.42 -13.48
C ASN A 980 -6.10 14.04 -14.71
N ILE A 981 -5.46 13.92 -15.87
CA ILE A 981 -6.03 14.44 -17.10
C ILE A 981 -7.28 13.63 -17.50
N SER A 982 -8.42 14.30 -17.57
CA SER A 982 -9.70 13.79 -18.06
C SER A 982 -10.23 14.74 -19.13
N ASN A 983 -9.67 14.64 -20.34
CA ASN A 983 -9.99 15.55 -21.45
C ASN A 983 -11.21 15.12 -22.30
N GLY A 984 -11.94 14.08 -21.89
CA GLY A 984 -13.05 13.53 -22.68
C GLY A 984 -12.60 12.66 -23.86
N HIS A 985 -11.41 12.04 -23.76
CA HIS A 985 -10.86 11.10 -24.76
C HIS A 985 -10.61 11.73 -26.14
N VAL A 986 -10.28 13.01 -26.17
CA VAL A 986 -10.03 13.77 -27.42
C VAL A 986 -8.88 13.12 -28.20
N PHE A 987 -9.03 12.85 -29.50
CA PHE A 987 -8.02 12.18 -30.33
C PHE A 987 -7.64 10.76 -29.89
N GLU A 988 -8.40 10.12 -29.00
CA GLU A 988 -8.29 8.67 -28.83
C GLU A 988 -8.99 7.97 -30.00
N THR A 989 -8.38 6.93 -30.53
CA THR A 989 -8.95 6.13 -31.62
C THR A 989 -10.19 5.33 -31.16
N VAL A 990 -11.23 5.22 -31.99
CA VAL A 990 -12.47 4.49 -31.65
C VAL A 990 -12.45 3.02 -32.13
N SER A 991 -13.43 2.25 -31.70
CA SER A 991 -13.62 0.83 -32.04
C SER A 991 -13.46 0.54 -33.53
N GLY A 992 -12.77 -0.55 -33.89
CA GLY A 992 -12.53 -0.95 -35.29
C GLY A 992 -11.05 -1.17 -35.58
N THR A 993 -10.62 -0.83 -36.80
CA THR A 993 -9.29 -1.15 -37.35
C THR A 993 -8.11 -0.56 -36.57
N TYR A 994 -8.29 0.57 -35.90
CA TYR A 994 -7.21 1.28 -35.17
C TYR A 994 -7.43 1.31 -33.65
N TYR A 995 -8.40 0.54 -33.15
CA TYR A 995 -8.74 0.52 -31.73
C TYR A 995 -7.52 0.14 -30.88
N LYS A 996 -7.25 0.95 -29.84
CA LYS A 996 -6.07 0.90 -28.96
C LYS A 996 -4.75 1.39 -29.55
N MET A 997 -4.75 1.97 -30.75
CA MET A 997 -3.57 2.64 -31.30
C MET A 997 -3.46 4.09 -30.85
N GLY A 998 -2.24 4.53 -30.55
CA GLY A 998 -1.95 5.89 -30.09
C GLY A 998 -2.11 6.05 -28.58
N TYR A 999 -2.16 7.31 -28.16
CA TYR A 999 -2.37 7.68 -26.76
C TYR A 999 -3.80 7.32 -26.31
N ARG A 1000 -3.92 7.03 -25.01
CA ARG A 1000 -5.19 6.76 -24.36
C ARG A 1000 -5.11 7.15 -22.89
N LEU A 1001 -6.06 7.95 -22.43
CA LEU A 1001 -6.22 8.30 -21.03
C LEU A 1001 -7.30 7.40 -20.43
N ASP A 1002 -6.93 6.15 -20.18
CA ASP A 1002 -7.73 5.18 -19.43
C ASP A 1002 -7.22 5.02 -17.99
N SER A 1003 -7.93 4.25 -17.16
CA SER A 1003 -7.55 4.01 -15.77
C SER A 1003 -6.15 3.40 -15.62
N SER A 1004 -5.63 2.67 -16.60
CA SER A 1004 -4.28 2.08 -16.56
C SER A 1004 -3.16 3.11 -16.80
N SER A 1005 -3.51 4.25 -17.40
CA SER A 1005 -2.61 5.36 -17.70
C SER A 1005 -2.65 6.51 -16.69
N ALA A 1006 -3.58 6.50 -15.74
CA ALA A 1006 -3.73 7.59 -14.79
C ALA A 1006 -2.49 7.70 -13.86
N PRO A 1007 -1.84 8.87 -13.79
CA PRO A 1007 -0.81 9.15 -12.81
C PRO A 1007 -1.32 8.95 -11.38
N VAL A 1008 -0.50 8.40 -10.50
CA VAL A 1008 -0.89 8.26 -9.08
C VAL A 1008 -0.57 9.56 -8.35
N SER A 1009 -1.57 10.44 -8.27
CA SER A 1009 -1.56 11.65 -7.41
C SER A 1009 -1.33 11.23 -5.95
N THR A 1010 -0.30 11.79 -5.30
CA THR A 1010 -0.19 11.69 -3.84
C THR A 1010 -0.77 12.96 -3.25
N THR A 1011 -1.99 12.86 -2.74
CA THR A 1011 -2.37 13.75 -1.66
C THR A 1011 -1.26 13.75 -0.60
N PRO A 1012 -0.86 14.89 0.00
CA PRO A 1012 0.02 14.89 1.15
C PRO A 1012 -0.70 14.17 2.32
N VAL A 1013 -0.49 12.86 2.40
CA VAL A 1013 -0.88 12.01 3.52
C VAL A 1013 0.25 12.06 4.52
N GLN A 1014 -0.11 12.15 5.80
CA GLN A 1014 0.77 12.04 6.94
C GLN A 1014 1.83 10.95 6.72
N THR A 1015 3.09 11.35 6.75
CA THR A 1015 4.15 10.44 7.12
C THR A 1015 4.08 10.30 8.64
N GLN A 1016 3.49 9.20 9.12
CA GLN A 1016 3.98 8.64 10.37
C GLN A 1016 5.49 8.43 10.19
N ALA A 1017 6.29 8.90 11.14
CA ALA A 1017 7.73 8.71 11.10
C ALA A 1017 8.04 7.23 10.82
N PRO A 1018 8.93 6.93 9.86
CA PRO A 1018 9.38 5.57 9.63
C PRO A 1018 10.02 5.05 10.93
N THR A 1019 9.39 4.04 11.52
CA THR A 1019 10.06 3.10 12.40
C THR A 1019 11.15 2.41 11.57
N GLN A 1020 12.42 2.66 11.91
CA GLN A 1020 13.54 1.88 11.38
C GLN A 1020 13.37 0.39 11.76
N PRO A 1021 13.46 -0.53 10.80
CA PRO A 1021 13.87 -1.90 11.07
C PRO A 1021 15.39 -1.97 11.01
N SER A 1022 16.05 -2.17 12.15
CA SER A 1022 17.39 -2.76 12.16
C SER A 1022 17.32 -4.12 12.85
N GLN A 1023 17.48 -5.14 12.02
CA GLN A 1023 18.04 -6.47 12.22
C GLN A 1023 18.16 -7.02 13.67
N PRO A 1024 17.67 -8.24 13.93
CA PRO A 1024 17.65 -8.85 15.25
C PRO A 1024 19.04 -9.33 15.69
N THR A 1025 19.44 -8.92 16.88
CA THR A 1025 20.22 -9.78 17.78
C THR A 1025 19.45 -9.86 19.10
N VAL A 1026 18.85 -11.03 19.30
CA VAL A 1026 18.28 -11.60 20.53
C VAL A 1026 19.22 -11.26 21.71
N THR A 1027 18.82 -10.64 22.83
CA THR A 1027 17.88 -11.15 23.84
C THR A 1027 17.58 -10.09 24.92
N THR A 1028 16.40 -10.23 25.55
CA THR A 1028 15.95 -9.77 26.90
C THR A 1028 15.57 -8.31 27.11
N ALA A 1029 14.25 -8.09 27.17
CA ALA A 1029 13.57 -6.87 27.60
C ALA A 1029 13.63 -6.65 29.13
N ALA A 1030 13.76 -5.38 29.55
CA ALA A 1030 12.82 -4.61 30.39
C ALA A 1030 13.54 -3.42 31.08
N PRO A 1031 12.82 -2.42 31.60
CA PRO A 1031 11.84 -1.50 30.98
C PRO A 1031 12.33 -0.03 31.10
N SER A 1032 11.80 0.99 30.41
CA SER A 1032 11.62 2.30 31.10
C SER A 1032 10.71 3.33 30.44
N VAL A 1033 10.13 4.08 31.36
CA VAL A 1033 9.45 5.36 31.30
C VAL A 1033 10.35 6.45 30.68
N PRO A 1034 9.79 7.43 29.93
CA PRO A 1034 10.53 8.52 29.30
C PRO A 1034 10.86 9.66 30.28
N VAL A 1035 11.98 10.34 30.05
CA VAL A 1035 12.25 11.68 30.60
C VAL A 1035 12.50 12.60 29.41
N SER A 1036 11.57 13.52 29.17
CA SER A 1036 11.66 14.54 28.12
C SER A 1036 12.59 15.67 28.58
N ASP A 1037 13.34 16.22 27.63
CA ASP A 1037 14.13 17.47 27.71
C ASP A 1037 15.64 17.36 28.07
N GLY A 1038 16.20 16.15 28.16
CA GLY A 1038 17.65 15.93 28.31
C GLY A 1038 18.29 15.18 27.13
N TYR A 1039 19.57 15.44 26.85
CA TYR A 1039 20.38 14.66 25.90
C TYR A 1039 20.80 13.35 26.56
N VAL A 1040 19.95 12.33 26.45
CA VAL A 1040 20.11 11.02 27.10
C VAL A 1040 20.98 10.09 26.26
N HIS A 1041 21.81 9.29 26.93
CA HIS A 1041 22.51 8.15 26.34
C HIS A 1041 22.46 6.94 27.28
N ASN A 1042 21.85 5.85 26.80
CA ASN A 1042 21.73 4.58 27.52
C ASN A 1042 22.63 3.54 26.86
N PHE A 1043 23.68 3.09 27.54
CA PHE A 1043 24.63 2.13 26.96
C PHE A 1043 24.02 0.74 26.72
N THR A 1044 22.94 0.39 27.42
CA THR A 1044 22.17 -0.85 27.18
C THR A 1044 21.43 -0.84 25.86
N ALA A 1045 20.86 0.30 25.50
CA ALA A 1045 20.07 0.44 24.28
C ALA A 1045 20.90 0.89 23.08
N SER A 1046 21.94 1.71 23.31
CA SER A 1046 22.58 2.50 22.26
C SER A 1046 24.09 2.23 22.09
N GLY A 1047 24.69 1.39 22.94
CA GLY A 1047 26.13 1.11 22.88
C GLY A 1047 26.95 2.41 22.89
N THR A 1048 27.85 2.60 21.92
CA THR A 1048 28.62 3.85 21.75
C THR A 1048 28.01 4.80 20.71
N SER A 1049 26.88 4.46 20.09
CA SER A 1049 26.25 5.25 19.04
C SER A 1049 25.39 6.35 19.64
N SER A 1050 25.78 7.61 19.44
CA SER A 1050 25.04 8.78 19.92
C SER A 1050 25.05 9.90 18.91
N SER A 1051 23.94 10.64 18.80
CA SER A 1051 23.81 11.84 17.98
C SER A 1051 24.29 13.11 18.70
N PHE A 1052 24.58 13.03 20.01
CA PHE A 1052 25.01 14.17 20.83
C PHE A 1052 26.41 13.97 21.43
N TYR A 1053 26.71 12.76 21.92
CA TYR A 1053 28.02 12.43 22.49
C TYR A 1053 28.91 11.76 21.45
N THR A 1054 30.19 12.09 21.42
CA THR A 1054 31.21 11.29 20.73
C THR A 1054 31.85 10.37 21.75
N ILE A 1055 31.61 9.07 21.64
CA ILE A 1055 32.00 8.08 22.64
C ILE A 1055 33.08 7.16 22.06
N SER A 1056 34.23 7.12 22.72
CA SER A 1056 35.32 6.19 22.42
C SER A 1056 35.62 5.34 23.65
N GLY A 1057 35.52 4.02 23.53
CA GLY A 1057 35.83 3.08 24.60
C GLY A 1057 35.20 1.70 24.36
N ASN A 1058 35.45 0.78 25.30
CA ASN A 1058 35.02 -0.61 25.18
C ASN A 1058 33.74 -0.86 26.00
N LEU A 1059 32.73 -1.47 25.38
CA LEU A 1059 31.50 -1.88 26.06
C LEU A 1059 31.67 -3.22 26.80
N SER A 1060 30.81 -3.49 27.78
CA SER A 1060 30.74 -4.78 28.46
C SER A 1060 29.35 -5.07 29.01
N THR A 1061 28.91 -6.33 28.87
CA THR A 1061 27.68 -6.87 29.50
C THR A 1061 27.99 -7.76 30.72
N SER A 1062 29.27 -7.96 31.06
CA SER A 1062 29.70 -8.85 32.15
C SER A 1062 30.09 -8.11 33.44
N LYS A 1063 29.74 -6.82 33.54
CA LYS A 1063 30.11 -5.93 34.65
C LYS A 1063 28.95 -5.54 35.56
N GLY A 1064 27.93 -6.39 35.62
CA GLY A 1064 26.74 -6.20 36.47
C GLY A 1064 25.63 -5.41 35.79
N THR A 1065 24.61 -5.04 36.56
CA THR A 1065 23.46 -4.23 36.13
C THR A 1065 23.31 -3.01 37.03
N ALA A 1066 22.70 -1.94 36.52
CA ALA A 1066 22.34 -0.75 37.29
C ALA A 1066 20.85 -0.42 37.10
N SER A 1067 20.21 0.19 38.10
CA SER A 1067 18.81 0.62 38.00
C SER A 1067 18.70 2.13 38.17
N TYR A 1068 18.00 2.80 37.25
CA TYR A 1068 17.85 4.27 37.26
C TYR A 1068 16.57 4.70 36.52
N ASN A 1069 15.71 5.51 37.12
CA ASN A 1069 14.44 5.97 36.52
C ASN A 1069 13.55 4.84 35.93
N GLY A 1070 13.43 3.73 36.66
CA GLY A 1070 12.67 2.57 36.21
C GLY A 1070 13.36 1.72 35.14
N LEU A 1071 14.57 2.10 34.70
CA LEU A 1071 15.46 1.31 33.83
C LEU A 1071 16.10 0.15 34.57
N THR A 1072 16.19 -1.01 33.90
CA THR A 1072 17.21 -2.02 34.18
C THR A 1072 18.30 -1.93 33.11
N LEU A 1073 19.47 -1.47 33.50
CA LEU A 1073 20.61 -1.24 32.60
C LEU A 1073 21.55 -2.44 32.68
N THR A 1074 21.82 -3.11 31.56
CA THR A 1074 22.54 -4.38 31.50
C THR A 1074 23.84 -4.33 30.67
N GLN A 1075 24.14 -3.21 30.01
CA GLN A 1075 25.42 -2.97 29.32
C GLN A 1075 26.02 -1.63 29.76
N CYS A 1076 27.32 -1.61 29.98
CA CYS A 1076 28.08 -0.42 30.35
C CYS A 1076 29.22 -0.11 29.39
N LEU A 1077 29.67 1.14 29.38
CA LEU A 1077 30.99 1.54 28.91
C LEU A 1077 32.02 1.34 30.03
N LYS A 1078 33.08 0.57 29.75
CA LYS A 1078 34.20 0.44 30.68
C LYS A 1078 35.01 1.72 30.66
N MET A 1079 35.14 2.39 31.81
CA MET A 1079 35.99 3.57 31.95
C MET A 1079 37.46 3.14 32.11
N GLU A 1080 38.10 2.85 30.98
CA GLU A 1080 39.50 2.46 30.83
C GLU A 1080 40.37 3.66 30.44
N THR A 1081 41.70 3.54 30.49
CA THR A 1081 42.61 4.68 30.27
C THR A 1081 42.43 5.32 28.89
N ALA A 1082 42.01 4.55 27.89
CA ALA A 1082 41.72 5.01 26.54
C ALA A 1082 40.27 5.50 26.35
N THR A 1083 39.41 5.37 27.35
CA THR A 1083 38.00 5.76 27.25
C THR A 1083 37.85 7.27 27.35
N SER A 1084 37.19 7.87 26.35
CA SER A 1084 36.93 9.30 26.26
C SER A 1084 35.54 9.54 25.68
N ILE A 1085 34.78 10.44 26.30
CA ILE A 1085 33.51 10.93 25.80
C ILE A 1085 33.64 12.44 25.63
N THR A 1086 33.30 12.97 24.45
CA THR A 1086 33.29 14.42 24.20
C THR A 1086 31.93 14.85 23.68
N PHE A 1087 31.47 16.04 24.08
CA PHE A 1087 30.22 16.62 23.58
C PHE A 1087 30.26 18.13 23.68
N ASN A 1088 29.39 18.82 22.95
CA ASN A 1088 29.26 20.27 23.00
C ASN A 1088 27.92 20.65 23.64
N ALA A 1089 27.94 21.12 24.88
CA ALA A 1089 26.78 21.61 25.61
C ALA A 1089 26.23 22.89 24.94
N PRO A 1090 24.99 22.90 24.46
CA PRO A 1090 24.43 24.05 23.73
C PRO A 1090 24.13 25.25 24.65
N ALA A 1091 23.94 25.01 25.94
CA ALA A 1091 23.77 26.00 26.99
C ALA A 1091 24.36 25.45 28.30
N ALA A 1092 24.53 26.28 29.33
CA ALA A 1092 24.91 25.78 30.66
C ALA A 1092 23.83 24.80 31.15
N GLY A 1093 24.17 23.71 31.85
CA GLY A 1093 23.24 22.63 32.18
C GLY A 1093 23.83 21.59 33.13
N LYS A 1094 23.03 20.61 33.55
CA LYS A 1094 23.44 19.56 34.47
C LYS A 1094 23.70 18.24 33.74
N LEU A 1095 24.90 17.70 33.89
CA LEU A 1095 25.27 16.35 33.46
C LEU A 1095 25.03 15.36 34.61
N THR A 1096 24.41 14.23 34.32
CA THR A 1096 24.24 13.10 35.23
C THR A 1096 24.84 11.84 34.62
N LEU A 1097 25.65 11.11 35.38
CA LEU A 1097 26.30 9.85 35.02
C LEU A 1097 25.89 8.76 36.01
N VAL A 1098 25.57 7.56 35.52
CA VAL A 1098 25.14 6.43 36.36
C VAL A 1098 26.10 5.26 36.19
N PHE A 1099 26.71 4.84 37.29
CA PHE A 1099 27.69 3.77 37.37
C PHE A 1099 27.11 2.52 38.04
N GLY A 1100 27.69 1.36 37.74
CA GLY A 1100 27.37 0.11 38.44
C GLY A 1100 27.95 0.05 39.85
N GLU A 1101 29.01 0.81 40.11
CA GLU A 1101 29.65 0.91 41.43
C GLU A 1101 29.13 2.12 42.21
N ALA A 1102 28.83 1.91 43.51
CA ALA A 1102 28.34 2.97 44.39
C ALA A 1102 29.28 4.19 44.49
N ALA A 1103 30.58 4.00 44.27
CA ALA A 1103 31.62 5.02 44.32
C ALA A 1103 32.39 5.15 42.98
N GLY A 1104 31.68 5.12 41.85
CA GLY A 1104 32.27 5.32 40.52
C GLY A 1104 32.93 6.71 40.39
N ASN A 1105 34.16 6.76 39.86
CA ASN A 1105 34.91 8.02 39.70
C ASN A 1105 35.16 8.33 38.23
N ALA A 1106 34.79 9.55 37.79
CA ALA A 1106 35.09 10.05 36.46
C ALA A 1106 35.75 11.43 36.52
N LYS A 1107 36.52 11.78 35.49
CA LYS A 1107 37.02 13.14 35.29
C LYS A 1107 36.11 13.85 34.31
N ILE A 1108 35.54 14.98 34.72
CA ILE A 1108 34.85 15.91 33.82
C ILE A 1108 35.77 17.11 33.63
N ASP A 1109 36.16 17.36 32.39
CA ASP A 1109 37.14 18.39 31.99
C ASP A 1109 38.44 18.32 32.82
N GLY A 1110 38.89 17.10 33.09
CA GLY A 1110 40.11 16.82 33.87
C GLY A 1110 39.92 16.81 35.39
N THR A 1111 38.77 17.25 35.91
CA THR A 1111 38.47 17.30 37.35
C THR A 1111 37.84 15.99 37.82
N LYS A 1112 38.49 15.30 38.77
CA LYS A 1112 37.98 14.04 39.34
C LYS A 1112 36.77 14.32 40.24
N LEU A 1113 35.67 13.64 39.94
CA LEU A 1113 34.42 13.65 40.70
C LEU A 1113 34.03 12.22 41.06
N THR A 1114 33.36 12.06 42.20
CA THR A 1114 32.99 10.77 42.79
C THR A 1114 31.47 10.66 42.86
N ALA A 1115 30.92 9.57 42.35
CA ALA A 1115 29.51 9.26 42.42
C ALA A 1115 29.07 8.96 43.87
N GLU A 1116 27.84 9.32 44.20
CA GLU A 1116 27.17 8.91 45.43
C GLU A 1116 26.06 7.92 45.08
N ASN A 1117 26.09 6.72 45.67
CA ASN A 1117 25.18 5.61 45.36
C ASN A 1117 25.09 5.30 43.85
N GLY A 1118 26.22 5.42 43.14
CA GLY A 1118 26.30 5.12 41.72
C GLY A 1118 25.81 6.23 40.80
N VAL A 1119 25.45 7.41 41.32
CA VAL A 1119 25.06 8.57 40.49
C VAL A 1119 26.02 9.73 40.73
N LEU A 1120 26.52 10.33 39.65
CA LEU A 1120 27.37 11.51 39.67
C LEU A 1120 26.70 12.63 38.89
N THR A 1121 26.56 13.79 39.50
CA THR A 1121 26.03 14.99 38.83
C THR A 1121 27.07 16.10 38.78
N ALA A 1122 27.05 16.91 37.72
CA ALA A 1122 27.93 18.06 37.57
C ALA A 1122 27.24 19.17 36.75
N ASP A 1123 27.34 20.41 37.21
CA ASP A 1123 26.89 21.56 36.44
C ASP A 1123 28.00 21.99 35.46
N LEU A 1124 27.64 22.14 34.19
CA LEU A 1124 28.53 22.49 33.09
C LEU A 1124 28.10 23.80 32.46
N SER A 1125 29.06 24.58 31.98
CA SER A 1125 28.82 25.75 31.14
C SER A 1125 28.38 25.34 29.72
N ALA A 1126 28.00 26.29 28.87
CA ALA A 1126 27.88 26.02 27.44
C ALA A 1126 29.29 25.82 26.84
N GLY A 1127 29.42 24.94 25.84
CA GLY A 1127 30.67 24.69 25.13
C GLY A 1127 31.11 23.22 25.17
N SER A 1128 32.37 22.98 24.77
CA SER A 1128 32.91 21.62 24.64
C SER A 1128 33.35 21.04 25.98
N HIS A 1129 32.91 19.82 26.26
CA HIS A 1129 33.21 19.09 27.49
C HIS A 1129 33.73 17.69 27.19
N THR A 1130 34.56 17.17 28.10
CA THR A 1130 35.20 15.85 28.00
C THR A 1130 35.04 15.05 29.29
N ILE A 1131 34.60 13.81 29.18
CA ILE A 1131 34.53 12.84 30.28
C ILE A 1131 35.57 11.75 30.04
N THR A 1132 36.46 11.56 31.01
CA THR A 1132 37.53 10.54 30.95
C THR A 1132 37.63 9.77 32.26
N LYS A 1133 38.41 8.69 32.25
CA LYS A 1133 38.64 7.87 33.44
C LYS A 1133 39.31 8.67 34.57
N ALA A 1134 38.72 8.60 35.78
CA ALA A 1134 39.47 8.86 37.01
C ALA A 1134 40.03 7.53 37.57
N ASP A 1135 39.15 6.60 37.93
CA ASP A 1135 39.49 5.23 38.34
C ASP A 1135 38.71 4.23 37.48
N SER A 1136 39.02 2.93 37.58
CA SER A 1136 38.27 1.91 36.82
C SER A 1136 36.84 1.81 37.36
N CYS A 1137 35.85 2.18 36.55
CA CYS A 1137 34.42 2.05 36.84
C CYS A 1137 33.64 1.73 35.55
N ASN A 1138 32.35 1.42 35.69
CA ASN A 1138 31.49 0.99 34.60
C ASN A 1138 30.28 1.92 34.47
N LEU A 1139 30.21 2.69 33.38
CA LEU A 1139 29.18 3.71 33.13
C LEU A 1139 28.02 3.10 32.33
N PHE A 1140 26.80 3.12 32.88
CA PHE A 1140 25.61 2.50 32.29
C PHE A 1140 24.65 3.49 31.63
N TYR A 1141 24.63 4.74 32.10
CA TYR A 1141 23.72 5.77 31.58
C TYR A 1141 24.31 7.17 31.77
N MET A 1142 24.00 8.08 30.86
CA MET A 1142 24.30 9.51 31.03
C MET A 1142 23.22 10.41 30.42
N VAL A 1143 23.06 11.60 30.99
CA VAL A 1143 22.15 12.62 30.46
C VAL A 1143 22.67 14.02 30.75
N PHE A 1144 22.60 14.91 29.76
CA PHE A 1144 22.89 16.34 29.92
C PHE A 1144 21.60 17.15 29.73
N THR A 1145 21.26 17.99 30.69
CA THR A 1145 20.02 18.78 30.68
C THR A 1145 20.36 20.27 30.71
N PRO A 1146 20.05 21.05 29.66
CA PRO A 1146 20.27 22.50 29.64
C PRO A 1146 19.50 23.24 30.75
N SER A 1147 20.16 24.21 31.39
CA SER A 1147 19.58 25.12 32.39
C SER A 1147 18.62 26.07 31.69
N GLY A 1148 17.35 26.05 32.09
CA GLY A 1148 16.27 26.80 31.44
C GLY A 1148 15.25 25.93 30.71
N ALA A 1149 15.47 24.60 30.64
CA ALA A 1149 14.36 23.66 30.53
C ALA A 1149 13.52 23.77 31.82
N SER A 1150 12.19 23.81 31.72
CA SER A 1150 11.31 23.97 32.89
C SER A 1150 11.63 22.92 33.95
N ALA A 1151 12.18 23.36 35.07
CA ALA A 1151 12.45 22.52 36.23
C ALA A 1151 11.21 22.51 37.13
N SER A 1152 10.60 21.35 37.36
CA SER A 1152 9.96 21.07 38.63
C SER A 1152 11.01 20.47 39.57
N GLU A 1153 11.21 21.15 40.69
CA GLU A 1153 12.28 20.90 41.66
C GLU A 1153 12.19 19.52 42.34
N GLU A 1154 13.35 18.90 42.57
CA GLU A 1154 13.53 17.80 43.51
C GLU A 1154 13.27 18.27 44.96
N THR A 1155 12.57 17.46 45.74
CA THR A 1155 12.78 17.39 47.20
C THR A 1155 13.03 15.95 47.62
N THR A 1156 14.24 15.73 48.12
CA THR A 1156 14.78 14.51 48.73
C THR A 1156 14.14 14.23 50.08
N VAL A 1157 13.80 12.97 50.41
CA VAL A 1157 13.76 12.51 51.82
C VAL A 1157 14.10 11.02 51.95
N GLN A 1158 15.10 10.74 52.81
CA GLN A 1158 15.45 9.44 53.38
C GLN A 1158 14.41 8.92 54.40
N GLN A 1159 14.17 7.61 54.34
CA GLN A 1159 13.83 6.61 55.38
C GLN A 1159 13.23 7.07 56.75
N PRO A 1160 12.13 6.44 57.23
CA PRO A 1160 11.60 6.70 58.57
C PRO A 1160 12.19 5.76 59.64
N THR A 1161 12.47 6.30 60.83
CA THR A 1161 12.41 5.52 62.07
C THR A 1161 11.72 6.29 63.21
N ALA A 1162 10.84 5.54 63.88
CA ALA A 1162 10.25 5.70 65.22
C ALA A 1162 9.19 6.80 65.50
N ALA A 1163 8.00 6.32 65.90
CA ALA A 1163 6.85 7.07 66.43
C ALA A 1163 7.14 7.67 67.84
N PRO A 1164 6.36 8.68 68.32
CA PRO A 1164 5.08 8.38 68.99
C PRO A 1164 3.94 9.44 68.89
N ALA A 1165 2.71 8.92 68.96
CA ALA A 1165 1.53 9.37 69.70
C ALA A 1165 0.81 10.73 69.43
N THR A 1166 -0.47 10.59 69.01
CA THR A 1166 -1.71 11.33 69.43
C THR A 1166 -1.78 12.84 69.13
N THR A 1167 -2.84 13.44 68.56
CA THR A 1167 -4.30 13.22 68.65
C THR A 1167 -5.03 13.75 67.41
N THR A 1168 -6.15 13.10 67.10
CA THR A 1168 -7.10 13.28 65.99
C THR A 1168 -7.69 14.69 65.86
N ALA A 1169 -7.70 15.22 64.63
CA ALA A 1169 -8.68 16.21 64.16
C ALA A 1169 -9.50 15.57 63.03
N ALA A 1170 -10.83 15.69 63.11
CA ALA A 1170 -11.77 15.01 62.21
C ALA A 1170 -11.59 15.46 60.75
N ALA A 1171 -11.36 14.51 59.85
CA ALA A 1171 -11.31 14.75 58.41
C ALA A 1171 -12.71 15.12 57.89
N GLN A 1172 -12.82 16.24 57.18
CA GLN A 1172 -14.02 16.58 56.41
C GLN A 1172 -14.23 15.50 55.34
N ARG A 1173 -15.42 14.88 55.32
CA ARG A 1173 -15.83 13.97 54.23
C ARG A 1173 -15.89 14.75 52.92
N ARG A 1174 -15.18 14.26 51.89
CA ARG A 1174 -15.16 14.81 50.52
C ARG A 1174 -15.74 13.77 49.57
N PRO A 1175 -17.07 13.75 49.35
CA PRO A 1175 -17.71 12.74 48.51
C PRO A 1175 -17.10 12.72 47.11
N GLY A 1176 -16.66 11.54 46.68
CA GLY A 1176 -16.05 11.28 45.37
C GLY A 1176 -14.52 11.25 45.34
N ASP A 1177 -13.81 11.72 46.38
CA ASP A 1177 -12.35 11.68 46.49
C ASP A 1177 -11.92 10.33 47.11
N ALA A 1178 -12.05 9.27 46.31
CA ALA A 1178 -11.89 7.89 46.75
C ALA A 1178 -10.42 7.52 47.01
N ASN A 1179 -9.46 8.21 46.37
CA ASN A 1179 -8.03 7.94 46.54
C ASN A 1179 -7.35 8.86 47.60
N ASP A 1180 -8.11 9.77 48.22
CA ASP A 1180 -7.68 10.76 49.22
C ASP A 1180 -6.61 11.75 48.71
N ASP A 1181 -6.53 12.00 47.41
CA ASP A 1181 -5.56 12.94 46.82
C ASP A 1181 -6.01 14.41 46.89
N GLY A 1182 -7.25 14.64 47.33
CA GLY A 1182 -7.82 15.97 47.50
C GLY A 1182 -8.52 16.52 46.26
N THR A 1183 -8.58 15.75 45.17
CA THR A 1183 -9.28 16.06 43.92
C THR A 1183 -10.32 14.97 43.62
N VAL A 1184 -11.36 15.32 42.86
CA VAL A 1184 -12.38 14.34 42.42
C VAL A 1184 -12.28 14.25 40.90
N ASN A 1185 -11.70 13.16 40.41
CA ASN A 1185 -11.49 12.95 38.98
C ASN A 1185 -11.59 11.47 38.60
N VAL A 1186 -11.35 11.13 37.34
CA VAL A 1186 -11.41 9.74 36.85
C VAL A 1186 -10.56 8.74 37.66
N ALA A 1187 -9.46 9.17 38.28
CA ALA A 1187 -8.61 8.33 39.12
C ALA A 1187 -9.37 7.79 40.35
N ASP A 1188 -10.28 8.57 40.92
CA ASP A 1188 -11.13 8.15 42.02
C ASP A 1188 -12.16 7.10 41.59
N ALA A 1189 -12.78 7.30 40.42
CA ALA A 1189 -13.69 6.32 39.84
C ALA A 1189 -12.96 4.99 39.56
N VAL A 1190 -11.71 5.06 39.11
CA VAL A 1190 -10.86 3.87 38.92
C VAL A 1190 -10.53 3.22 40.26
N ALA A 1191 -10.20 3.98 41.31
CA ALA A 1191 -9.93 3.45 42.64
C ALA A 1191 -11.15 2.70 43.20
N VAL A 1192 -12.36 3.24 43.00
CA VAL A 1192 -13.62 2.56 43.36
C VAL A 1192 -13.81 1.25 42.58
N LEU A 1193 -13.63 1.26 41.27
CA LEU A 1193 -13.81 0.05 40.44
C LEU A 1193 -12.78 -1.03 40.76
N GLN A 1194 -11.53 -0.64 41.04
CA GLN A 1194 -10.47 -1.55 41.44
C GLN A 1194 -10.76 -2.18 42.81
N PHE A 1195 -11.22 -1.35 43.76
CA PHE A 1195 -11.65 -1.83 45.07
C PHE A 1195 -12.82 -2.81 44.95
N VAL A 1196 -13.88 -2.47 44.19
CA VAL A 1196 -15.03 -3.35 43.96
C VAL A 1196 -14.62 -4.67 43.28
N ALA A 1197 -13.68 -4.62 42.34
CA ALA A 1197 -13.19 -5.81 41.64
C ALA A 1197 -12.31 -6.72 42.52
N ASN A 1198 -11.48 -6.15 43.40
CA ASN A 1198 -10.60 -6.91 44.30
C ASN A 1198 -10.12 -6.09 45.51
N GLN A 1199 -10.93 -6.04 46.56
CA GLN A 1199 -10.66 -5.27 47.78
C GLN A 1199 -9.35 -5.66 48.48
N THR A 1200 -8.92 -6.92 48.36
CA THR A 1200 -7.69 -7.41 49.00
C THR A 1200 -6.43 -6.88 48.30
N LYS A 1201 -6.49 -6.71 46.97
CA LYS A 1201 -5.35 -6.20 46.19
C LYS A 1201 -5.31 -4.68 46.14
N TYR A 1202 -6.48 -4.03 46.13
CA TYR A 1202 -6.60 -2.57 46.02
C TYR A 1202 -7.46 -2.02 47.16
N PRO A 1203 -7.00 -2.08 48.41
CA PRO A 1203 -7.76 -1.57 49.54
C PRO A 1203 -7.85 -0.05 49.50
N LEU A 1204 -9.04 0.50 49.76
CA LEU A 1204 -9.20 1.92 50.05
C LEU A 1204 -8.86 2.18 51.52
N THR A 1205 -8.37 3.38 51.80
CA THR A 1205 -8.21 3.88 53.17
C THR A 1205 -9.59 4.02 53.83
N ALA A 1206 -9.63 4.16 55.16
CA ALA A 1206 -10.91 4.38 55.84
C ALA A 1206 -11.60 5.70 55.42
N THR A 1207 -10.82 6.73 55.06
CA THR A 1207 -11.32 8.02 54.57
C THR A 1207 -11.77 7.91 53.12
N GLY A 1208 -10.92 7.35 52.24
CA GLY A 1208 -11.24 7.09 50.83
C GLY A 1208 -12.44 6.18 50.66
N ALA A 1209 -12.63 5.18 51.54
CA ALA A 1209 -13.84 4.36 51.55
C ALA A 1209 -15.11 5.14 51.92
N ALA A 1210 -15.02 6.10 52.86
CA ALA A 1210 -16.15 6.94 53.25
C ALA A 1210 -16.47 8.04 52.21
N ASN A 1211 -15.47 8.45 51.43
CA ASN A 1211 -15.59 9.37 50.31
C ASN A 1211 -16.12 8.68 49.05
N ALA A 1212 -15.69 7.43 48.82
CA ALA A 1212 -16.09 6.60 47.68
C ALA A 1212 -17.58 6.32 47.64
N ASP A 1213 -18.21 6.01 48.78
CA ASP A 1213 -19.68 5.83 48.89
C ASP A 1213 -20.37 7.19 48.72
N CYS A 1214 -20.75 7.55 47.49
CA CYS A 1214 -21.23 8.87 47.10
C CYS A 1214 -22.50 8.84 46.23
N ASP A 1215 -22.99 7.65 45.85
CA ASP A 1215 -24.23 7.49 45.08
C ASP A 1215 -25.51 7.54 45.95
N GLY A 1216 -25.36 7.58 47.28
CA GLY A 1216 -26.46 7.66 48.26
C GLY A 1216 -27.02 6.30 48.70
N THR A 1217 -26.47 5.20 48.19
CA THR A 1217 -26.77 3.81 48.58
C THR A 1217 -25.64 3.30 49.47
N ALA A 1218 -25.97 2.73 50.63
CA ALA A 1218 -24.94 2.28 51.57
C ALA A 1218 -24.03 1.20 50.98
N GLY A 1219 -22.72 1.47 50.92
CA GLY A 1219 -21.67 0.58 50.46
C GLY A 1219 -21.05 1.01 49.13
N ILE A 1220 -19.76 0.68 48.94
CA ILE A 1220 -19.00 1.07 47.74
C ILE A 1220 -19.30 0.09 46.60
N THR A 1221 -19.89 0.59 45.52
CA THR A 1221 -20.30 -0.17 44.34
C THR A 1221 -19.83 0.51 43.04
N GLY A 1222 -20.02 -0.15 41.90
CA GLY A 1222 -19.72 0.46 40.61
C GLY A 1222 -20.55 1.71 40.30
N SER A 1223 -21.70 1.89 40.96
CA SER A 1223 -22.55 3.07 40.81
C SER A 1223 -21.91 4.32 41.40
N ASP A 1224 -21.09 4.19 42.44
CA ASP A 1224 -20.29 5.28 42.99
C ASP A 1224 -19.24 5.79 42.01
N ALA A 1225 -18.59 4.89 41.28
CA ALA A 1225 -17.65 5.26 40.23
C ALA A 1225 -18.34 6.05 39.11
N ILE A 1226 -19.59 5.72 38.79
CA ILE A 1226 -20.41 6.48 37.82
C ILE A 1226 -20.77 7.87 38.38
N MET A 1227 -21.07 7.96 39.67
CA MET A 1227 -21.36 9.23 40.34
C MET A 1227 -20.13 10.16 40.27
N ILE A 1228 -18.93 9.63 40.55
CA ILE A 1228 -17.66 10.35 40.46
C ILE A 1228 -17.37 10.81 39.02
N GLN A 1229 -17.57 9.94 38.03
CA GLN A 1229 -17.39 10.31 36.62
C GLN A 1229 -18.34 11.43 36.19
N LYS A 1230 -19.57 11.46 36.72
CA LYS A 1230 -20.50 12.56 36.45
C LYS A 1230 -20.09 13.86 37.14
N MET A 1231 -19.50 13.80 38.33
CA MET A 1231 -18.93 14.97 39.01
C MET A 1231 -17.72 15.53 38.25
N ASP A 1232 -16.79 14.67 37.83
CA ASP A 1232 -15.60 15.04 37.03
C ASP A 1232 -15.97 15.66 35.67
N ALA A 1233 -16.98 15.10 35.01
CA ALA A 1233 -17.52 15.64 33.76
C ALA A 1233 -18.38 16.90 33.95
N GLY A 1234 -18.61 17.37 35.19
CA GLY A 1234 -19.43 18.55 35.50
C GLY A 1234 -20.92 18.39 35.18
N ILE A 1235 -21.42 17.14 35.13
CA ILE A 1235 -22.80 16.80 34.77
C ILE A 1235 -23.75 16.92 35.98
N ILE A 1236 -23.24 16.77 37.20
CA ILE A 1236 -23.98 16.89 38.47
C ILE A 1236 -23.27 17.77 39.49
#